data_AF-A0A822ZPC7-F1
#
_entry.id   AF-A0A822ZPC7-F1
#
_cell.length_a   1.000
_cell.length_b   1.000
_cell.length_c   1.000
_cell.angle_alpha   90.00
_cell.angle_beta   90.00
_cell.angle_gamma   90.00
#
_symmetry.space_group_name_H-M   'P 1'
#
loop_
_entity.id
_entity.type
_entity.pdbx_description
1 polymer ?
#
loop_
_entity_poly.entity_id
_entity_poly.type
_entity_poly.pdbx_seq_one_letter_code
_entity_poly.pdbx_strand_id
1 'polypeptide(L)'
;MARMLGGLRGLAFLLFFLFEFCDADSGGRNCASNSSLVGFESEFLMVQHQLRGVMKVINDCSFTVSEFDMIEGADVHWWGALGDAFENLTTGFVISDQPLNRTYKNESFVVVLNNITLDQIKVVAVWDTPTGSDFGHVLLENPRNGSNPSSNSSASSSNLAPSPSPLAGNSSVGGKNRVYEQPTMFDNCKILANNYRLRWTLAPEENLIDIGLEAAQESQYYMAFGWANRTSSSEFMLHADVAVTGFTEEGIPFADDYYITRYSECLMNKDGKVQGVCPDTIYEGSAPIGLVDNTKLVYGHRKDGVSFIRYQRPLKSIDTKYDLTVNYTDNMTVIWALGLIRPPDALRPYYLPQNHGGPPLVTYGHLVLNVSEHVNDCLGPLEAEQKEDRDLIYADGKTPLIVTTSPAVHYPNPPNPSKVLYINKKESPVLRVERGVPVKFSIQAGHDVALYITSDPIGGNATSRNTPETIYAGGPEAEGVPASPTELVWSPDRNTPDQVYYQSFYEQKMGWKVQVVDGGLSDMYNNSVVLDDQQVTFFWTLSGDSISIAARGEKKSGYLAVAFGGGMVNSYAYVGWVDNDGKGHVNAYWIDGKEAISVHPTNENLTHARCKSENGIITFEFTRPLQPSCALGSRPECNNIIDPTTPLKVVWAMGARWSEDHLSERNMHSITSSRPVRVLLMRGSAEAEQDLRPVLAVHGFMMFVAWGILLPGGILAARYLKHLKGDGWFQIHVYLQYSGLAIVVLGVLFAAAELRGFFINSVHVKFGVIAILLGCFQPVNAYLRPKRPDNGEVASSKRILWEYLHVMTGRCAIVAGIAALISGMNHLGDRYGGETVHGLNWALIIWFLMGALLVVYLENGERKRRRDRSFGKSNWVLGNIEEDDSTDLLHSNGTQGLHSSQQMEVQGVRQIKEFLLVKRSLSRTNGTIISWSLVHKEFFGLGHNSVLVFENLYTNRLYLYIPLYTGF
;
A
#
# COMPACT_ATOMS: atom_id res chain seq x y z
N MET A 1 5.96 54.36 -48.79
CA MET A 1 5.82 53.44 -49.95
C MET A 1 6.76 53.89 -51.07
N ALA A 2 8.08 53.77 -50.83
CA ALA A 2 9.19 53.95 -51.80
C ALA A 2 10.52 53.83 -51.00
N ARG A 3 10.72 52.69 -50.32
CA ARG A 3 11.96 52.33 -49.60
C ARG A 3 12.00 50.84 -49.23
N MET A 4 11.46 49.99 -50.11
CA MET A 4 11.39 48.53 -49.94
C MET A 4 11.60 47.82 -51.29
N LEU A 5 12.68 48.15 -52.00
CA LEU A 5 13.02 47.45 -53.26
C LEU A 5 14.53 47.29 -53.53
N GLY A 6 15.39 47.54 -52.52
CA GLY A 6 16.85 47.38 -52.66
C GLY A 6 17.45 46.16 -51.94
N GLY A 7 16.66 45.41 -51.15
CA GLY A 7 17.18 44.39 -50.23
C GLY A 7 17.05 42.94 -50.69
N LEU A 8 16.40 42.66 -51.84
CA LEU A 8 16.06 41.29 -52.24
C LEU A 8 16.93 40.69 -53.36
N ARG A 9 17.98 41.37 -53.83
CA ARG A 9 18.94 40.80 -54.80
C ARG A 9 20.31 40.46 -54.21
N GLY A 10 20.60 40.85 -52.97
CA GLY A 10 21.85 40.52 -52.28
C GLY A 10 21.79 39.25 -51.42
N LEU A 11 20.60 38.81 -51.01
CA LEU A 11 20.46 37.62 -50.15
C LEU A 11 20.36 36.30 -50.94
N ALA A 12 19.97 36.36 -52.22
CA ALA A 12 19.88 35.17 -53.07
C ALA A 12 21.25 34.70 -53.62
N PHE A 13 22.28 35.56 -53.57
CA PHE A 13 23.63 35.23 -54.04
C PHE A 13 24.55 34.66 -52.94
N LEU A 14 24.18 34.82 -51.66
CA LEU A 14 24.92 34.26 -50.52
C LEU A 14 24.37 32.92 -50.03
N LEU A 15 23.16 32.53 -50.45
CA LEU A 15 22.52 31.24 -50.14
C LEU A 15 22.82 30.14 -51.17
N PHE A 16 23.44 30.47 -52.30
CA PHE A 16 23.83 29.51 -53.34
C PHE A 16 25.30 29.02 -53.23
N PHE A 17 26.10 29.58 -52.31
CA PHE A 17 27.50 29.18 -52.09
C PHE A 17 27.76 28.47 -50.74
N LEU A 18 26.70 28.15 -49.98
CA LEU A 18 26.80 27.41 -48.72
C LEU A 18 26.19 25.99 -48.79
N PHE A 19 25.86 25.50 -49.99
CA PHE A 19 25.36 24.14 -50.23
C PHE A 19 26.26 23.27 -51.12
N GLU A 20 27.51 23.69 -51.36
CA GLU A 20 28.47 22.92 -52.19
C GLU A 20 29.83 22.62 -51.53
N PHE A 21 29.99 22.90 -50.24
CA PHE A 21 31.17 22.47 -49.49
C PHE A 21 30.80 22.02 -48.06
N CYS A 22 30.04 20.93 -48.01
CA CYS A 22 30.11 19.97 -46.91
C CYS A 22 30.36 18.57 -47.49
N ASP A 23 31.23 18.46 -48.50
CA ASP A 23 32.17 17.35 -48.49
C ASP A 23 33.12 17.64 -47.32
N ALA A 24 32.71 17.19 -46.15
CA ALA A 24 33.68 16.88 -45.13
C ALA A 24 34.57 15.80 -45.76
N ASP A 25 35.75 16.25 -46.17
CA ASP A 25 36.94 15.47 -46.48
C ASP A 25 37.17 14.52 -45.29
N SER A 26 36.42 13.41 -45.30
CA SER A 26 36.71 12.25 -44.47
C SER A 26 38.03 11.76 -45.01
N GLY A 27 39.08 11.86 -44.21
CA GLY A 27 40.42 11.42 -44.55
C GLY A 27 40.34 10.03 -45.17
N GLY A 28 40.33 9.99 -46.50
CA GLY A 28 40.11 8.80 -47.27
C GLY A 28 41.29 7.89 -47.05
N ARG A 29 41.16 6.94 -46.13
CA ARG A 29 41.87 5.68 -46.30
C ARG A 29 41.43 5.18 -47.67
N ASN A 30 42.38 5.11 -48.60
CA ASN A 30 42.25 4.28 -49.80
C ASN A 30 42.08 2.84 -49.33
N CYS A 31 40.86 2.47 -48.94
CA CYS A 31 40.54 1.12 -48.55
C CYS A 31 40.54 0.27 -49.80
N ALA A 32 41.42 -0.73 -49.80
CA ALA A 32 41.52 -1.67 -50.90
C ALA A 32 40.19 -2.44 -51.04
N SER A 33 39.98 -2.96 -52.23
CA SER A 33 38.92 -3.93 -52.53
C SER A 33 39.57 -5.27 -52.86
N ASN A 34 40.56 -5.67 -52.06
CA ASN A 34 41.36 -6.85 -52.32
C ASN A 34 40.87 -8.06 -51.53
N SER A 35 39.98 -7.88 -50.55
CA SER A 35 39.41 -8.97 -49.79
C SER A 35 38.55 -9.86 -50.67
N SER A 36 38.63 -11.15 -50.38
CA SER A 36 37.77 -12.17 -50.96
C SER A 36 36.29 -12.07 -50.54
N LEU A 37 35.98 -11.16 -49.61
CA LEU A 37 34.63 -10.86 -49.12
C LEU A 37 33.94 -9.72 -49.91
N VAL A 38 34.62 -9.03 -50.82
CA VAL A 38 33.98 -7.95 -51.60
C VAL A 38 32.84 -8.51 -52.45
N GLY A 39 31.65 -7.92 -52.30
CA GLY A 39 30.42 -8.40 -52.91
C GLY A 39 29.72 -9.54 -52.17
N PHE A 40 30.24 -9.97 -51.02
CA PHE A 40 29.53 -10.87 -50.10
C PHE A 40 28.22 -10.24 -49.65
N GLU A 41 27.13 -11.00 -49.71
CA GLU A 41 25.78 -10.58 -49.35
C GLU A 41 25.13 -11.66 -48.48
N SER A 42 24.64 -11.27 -47.30
CA SER A 42 24.04 -12.18 -46.31
C SER A 42 23.01 -11.45 -45.45
N GLU A 43 21.99 -12.18 -45.01
CA GLU A 43 20.94 -11.68 -44.13
C GLU A 43 21.35 -11.83 -42.65
N PHE A 44 20.97 -10.87 -41.82
CA PHE A 44 21.22 -10.92 -40.38
C PHE A 44 20.46 -12.08 -39.73
N LEU A 45 21.17 -12.91 -38.97
CA LEU A 45 20.53 -13.87 -38.07
C LEU A 45 19.87 -13.09 -36.93
N MET A 46 18.54 -13.18 -36.83
CA MET A 46 17.79 -12.55 -35.75
C MET A 46 18.01 -13.29 -34.43
N VAL A 47 18.64 -12.63 -33.46
CA VAL A 47 18.86 -13.18 -32.12
C VAL A 47 17.90 -12.54 -31.11
N GLN A 48 17.79 -11.21 -31.06
CA GLN A 48 16.85 -10.43 -30.24
C GLN A 48 16.51 -9.09 -30.91
N HIS A 49 15.64 -8.30 -30.29
CA HIS A 49 15.24 -6.96 -30.73
C HIS A 49 14.69 -6.92 -32.16
N GLN A 50 14.14 -8.04 -32.62
CA GLN A 50 13.60 -8.25 -33.97
C GLN A 50 14.53 -7.74 -35.09
N LEU A 51 15.85 -7.89 -34.93
CA LEU A 51 16.82 -7.48 -35.94
C LEU A 51 16.59 -8.21 -37.27
N ARG A 52 16.36 -7.46 -38.35
CA ARG A 52 16.34 -7.96 -39.73
C ARG A 52 17.10 -7.02 -40.64
N GLY A 53 17.61 -7.56 -41.74
CA GLY A 53 18.24 -6.78 -42.79
C GLY A 53 19.23 -7.60 -43.61
N VAL A 54 19.75 -6.98 -44.65
CA VAL A 54 20.73 -7.56 -45.56
C VAL A 54 22.02 -6.76 -45.47
N MET A 55 23.12 -7.44 -45.16
CA MET A 55 24.46 -6.90 -45.20
C MET A 55 25.11 -7.22 -46.54
N LYS A 56 25.75 -6.22 -47.16
CA LYS A 56 26.53 -6.41 -48.38
C LYS A 56 27.86 -5.65 -48.33
N VAL A 57 28.95 -6.36 -48.55
CA VAL A 57 30.31 -5.82 -48.46
C VAL A 57 30.66 -5.03 -49.72
N ILE A 58 31.09 -3.77 -49.55
CA ILE A 58 31.45 -2.87 -50.66
C ILE A 58 32.96 -2.93 -50.93
N ASN A 59 33.76 -2.82 -49.87
CA ASN A 59 35.23 -2.85 -49.89
C ASN A 59 35.74 -3.35 -48.52
N ASP A 60 37.05 -3.42 -48.33
CA ASP A 60 37.65 -4.04 -47.14
C ASP A 60 37.33 -3.30 -45.82
N CYS A 61 36.79 -2.07 -45.89
CA CYS A 61 36.52 -1.20 -44.74
C CYS A 61 35.07 -0.72 -44.65
N SER A 62 34.16 -1.18 -45.51
CA SER A 62 32.77 -0.72 -45.49
C SER A 62 31.80 -1.72 -46.09
N PHE A 63 30.58 -1.68 -45.57
CA PHE A 63 29.47 -2.49 -46.04
C PHE A 63 28.17 -1.67 -46.08
N THR A 64 27.28 -1.98 -47.01
CA THR A 64 25.91 -1.48 -47.00
C THR A 64 25.05 -2.39 -46.14
N VAL A 65 24.11 -1.79 -45.42
CA VAL A 65 22.99 -2.47 -44.80
C VAL A 65 21.72 -1.97 -45.48
N SER A 66 20.84 -2.90 -45.88
CA SER A 66 19.53 -2.59 -46.46
C SER A 66 18.43 -3.38 -45.75
N GLU A 67 17.19 -2.91 -45.89
CA GLU A 67 16.01 -3.53 -45.25
C GLU A 67 16.18 -3.67 -43.73
N PHE A 68 16.82 -2.68 -43.10
CA PHE A 68 17.20 -2.75 -41.69
C PHE A 68 16.02 -2.42 -40.77
N ASP A 69 15.62 -3.41 -39.99
CA ASP A 69 14.62 -3.32 -38.93
C ASP A 69 15.25 -3.69 -37.59
N MET A 70 15.00 -2.90 -36.56
CA MET A 70 15.49 -3.17 -35.21
C MET A 70 14.73 -2.35 -34.18
N ILE A 71 14.43 -2.93 -33.02
CA ILE A 71 13.93 -2.19 -31.85
C ILE A 71 15.11 -1.53 -31.13
N GLU A 72 14.95 -0.29 -30.67
CA GLU A 72 15.98 0.41 -29.89
C GLU A 72 16.49 -0.41 -28.69
N GLY A 73 17.80 -0.31 -28.41
CA GLY A 73 18.47 -0.86 -27.24
C GLY A 73 19.05 0.25 -26.36
N ALA A 74 19.78 -0.11 -25.30
CA ALA A 74 20.30 0.85 -24.33
C ALA A 74 21.57 1.56 -24.85
N ASP A 75 22.57 0.78 -25.26
CA ASP A 75 23.80 1.30 -25.85
C ASP A 75 24.34 0.30 -26.87
N VAL A 76 23.87 0.46 -28.11
CA VAL A 76 24.00 -0.53 -29.18
C VAL A 76 25.03 -0.09 -30.22
N HIS A 77 25.94 -1.00 -30.53
CA HIS A 77 27.05 -0.77 -31.44
C HIS A 77 27.21 -1.88 -32.49
N TRP A 78 27.88 -1.53 -33.58
CA TRP A 78 28.45 -2.51 -34.50
C TRP A 78 29.62 -3.21 -33.83
N TRP A 79 29.58 -4.54 -33.79
CA TRP A 79 30.50 -5.37 -33.05
C TRP A 79 31.20 -6.39 -33.93
N GLY A 80 32.51 -6.53 -33.78
CA GLY A 80 33.34 -7.48 -34.50
C GLY A 80 33.82 -8.58 -33.56
N ALA A 81 33.72 -9.84 -34.02
CA ALA A 81 34.24 -10.99 -33.29
C ALA A 81 34.97 -11.98 -34.21
N LEU A 82 35.80 -12.83 -33.61
CA LEU A 82 36.58 -13.86 -34.31
C LEU A 82 35.79 -15.15 -34.58
N GLY A 83 34.57 -15.25 -34.09
CA GLY A 83 33.64 -16.36 -34.25
C GLY A 83 32.31 -16.08 -33.53
N ASP A 84 31.34 -16.96 -33.73
CA ASP A 84 29.97 -16.90 -33.20
C ASP A 84 29.78 -17.64 -31.87
N ALA A 85 30.81 -18.35 -31.39
CA ALA A 85 30.79 -18.95 -30.07
C ALA A 85 30.73 -17.89 -28.95
N PHE A 86 30.11 -18.24 -27.81
CA PHE A 86 29.94 -17.39 -26.63
C PHE A 86 31.23 -16.63 -26.23
N GLU A 87 32.36 -17.32 -26.10
CA GLU A 87 33.64 -16.72 -25.70
C GLU A 87 34.14 -15.69 -26.73
N ASN A 88 33.93 -15.94 -28.02
CA ASN A 88 34.39 -15.03 -29.08
C ASN A 88 33.50 -13.78 -29.17
N LEU A 89 32.19 -13.95 -29.07
CA LEU A 89 31.24 -12.84 -29.11
C LEU A 89 31.42 -11.91 -27.90
N THR A 90 31.56 -12.48 -26.70
CA THR A 90 31.76 -11.70 -25.46
C THR A 90 33.11 -10.99 -25.38
N THR A 91 34.13 -11.44 -26.12
CA THR A 91 35.47 -10.83 -26.18
C THR A 91 35.71 -9.97 -27.43
N GLY A 92 34.66 -9.71 -28.22
CA GLY A 92 34.74 -8.86 -29.40
C GLY A 92 34.98 -7.39 -29.08
N PHE A 93 34.79 -6.53 -30.08
CA PHE A 93 35.06 -5.10 -29.96
C PHE A 93 34.18 -4.28 -30.91
N VAL A 94 34.01 -3.00 -30.60
CA VAL A 94 33.29 -2.05 -31.45
C VAL A 94 34.05 -1.82 -32.76
N ILE A 95 33.39 -1.99 -33.90
CA ILE A 95 33.99 -1.86 -35.23
C ILE A 95 33.63 -0.55 -35.95
N SER A 96 32.64 0.19 -35.46
CA SER A 96 32.20 1.47 -36.04
C SER A 96 31.67 2.41 -34.96
N ASP A 97 31.95 3.70 -35.09
CA ASP A 97 31.42 4.75 -34.18
C ASP A 97 29.95 5.11 -34.49
N GLN A 98 29.38 4.57 -35.56
CA GLN A 98 28.00 4.84 -35.92
C GLN A 98 27.05 4.23 -34.87
N PRO A 99 26.27 5.04 -34.14
CA PRO A 99 25.39 4.53 -33.08
C PRO A 99 24.13 3.88 -33.66
N LEU A 100 23.60 2.87 -32.95
CA LEU A 100 22.34 2.17 -33.26
C LEU A 100 21.29 2.38 -32.15
N ASN A 101 21.07 3.62 -31.73
CA ASN A 101 20.28 3.97 -30.53
C ASN A 101 18.82 4.37 -30.81
N ARG A 102 18.24 3.93 -31.92
CA ARG A 102 16.84 4.20 -32.27
C ARG A 102 16.17 2.97 -32.87
N THR A 103 14.85 2.99 -32.95
CA THR A 103 14.09 1.99 -33.71
C THR A 103 14.24 2.25 -35.21
N TYR A 104 14.69 1.25 -35.96
CA TYR A 104 14.86 1.31 -37.42
C TYR A 104 13.69 0.63 -38.12
N LYS A 105 13.25 1.21 -39.25
CA LYS A 105 12.10 0.73 -40.03
C LYS A 105 12.42 0.76 -41.52
N ASN A 106 12.88 -0.38 -42.04
CA ASN A 106 13.24 -0.60 -43.43
C ASN A 106 14.24 0.45 -43.95
N GLU A 107 15.26 0.74 -43.16
CA GLU A 107 16.28 1.74 -43.51
C GLU A 107 17.42 1.12 -44.29
N SER A 108 18.16 1.95 -45.04
CA SER A 108 19.37 1.53 -45.76
C SER A 108 20.46 2.58 -45.60
N PHE A 109 21.67 2.15 -45.24
CA PHE A 109 22.80 3.03 -45.00
C PHE A 109 24.14 2.28 -45.16
N VAL A 110 25.24 3.04 -45.19
CA VAL A 110 26.60 2.50 -45.28
C VAL A 110 27.26 2.58 -43.92
N VAL A 111 27.90 1.49 -43.51
CA VAL A 111 28.70 1.42 -42.28
C VAL A 111 30.18 1.44 -42.67
N VAL A 112 30.93 2.33 -42.02
CA VAL A 112 32.38 2.48 -42.22
C VAL A 112 33.12 1.97 -40.98
N LEU A 113 34.17 1.18 -41.20
CA LEU A 113 34.94 0.52 -40.15
C LEU A 113 36.07 1.39 -39.60
N ASN A 114 36.31 1.26 -38.30
CA ASN A 114 37.33 1.99 -37.57
C ASN A 114 38.61 1.18 -37.44
N ASN A 115 39.62 1.52 -38.25
CA ASN A 115 40.99 1.02 -38.11
C ASN A 115 41.16 -0.51 -38.21
N ILE A 116 40.17 -1.20 -38.80
CA ILE A 116 40.08 -2.65 -38.94
C ILE A 116 39.52 -2.96 -40.32
N THR A 117 39.92 -4.10 -40.89
CA THR A 117 39.46 -4.59 -42.20
C THR A 117 38.61 -5.86 -42.03
N LEU A 118 37.65 -6.08 -42.92
CA LEU A 118 36.66 -7.17 -42.82
C LEU A 118 37.28 -8.58 -42.83
N ASP A 119 38.50 -8.75 -43.32
CA ASP A 119 39.24 -10.02 -43.29
C ASP A 119 39.80 -10.37 -41.89
N GLN A 120 39.85 -9.40 -40.98
CA GLN A 120 40.35 -9.60 -39.61
C GLN A 120 39.25 -10.05 -38.63
N ILE A 121 37.99 -10.02 -39.06
CA ILE A 121 36.82 -10.43 -38.27
C ILE A 121 36.07 -11.53 -39.00
N LYS A 122 35.41 -12.41 -38.25
CA LYS A 122 34.54 -13.45 -38.82
C LYS A 122 33.07 -13.19 -38.60
N VAL A 123 32.74 -12.33 -37.65
CA VAL A 123 31.35 -12.01 -37.30
C VAL A 123 31.19 -10.51 -37.21
N VAL A 124 30.12 -10.01 -37.82
CA VAL A 124 29.61 -8.65 -37.62
C VAL A 124 28.27 -8.78 -36.90
N ALA A 125 28.22 -8.30 -35.66
CA ALA A 125 27.06 -8.35 -34.79
C ALA A 125 26.54 -6.94 -34.47
N VAL A 126 25.28 -6.88 -34.08
CA VAL A 126 24.67 -5.71 -33.46
C VAL A 126 24.56 -6.01 -31.96
N TRP A 127 25.25 -5.24 -31.13
CA TRP A 127 25.55 -5.63 -29.75
C TRP A 127 25.21 -4.54 -28.75
N ASP A 128 24.51 -4.90 -27.67
CA ASP A 128 24.23 -4.03 -26.53
C ASP A 128 25.32 -4.19 -25.45
N THR A 129 26.12 -3.14 -25.26
CA THR A 129 27.27 -3.17 -24.34
C THR A 129 26.90 -3.33 -22.86
N PRO A 130 25.84 -2.69 -22.32
CA PRO A 130 25.56 -2.74 -20.89
C PRO A 130 25.14 -4.13 -20.42
N THR A 131 24.41 -4.86 -21.25
CA THR A 131 23.94 -6.22 -20.92
C THR A 131 24.76 -7.33 -21.58
N GLY A 132 25.68 -6.97 -22.49
CA GLY A 132 26.43 -7.91 -23.30
C GLY A 132 25.52 -8.77 -24.20
N SER A 133 24.46 -8.17 -24.75
CA SER A 133 23.45 -8.89 -25.55
C SER A 133 23.73 -8.82 -27.04
N ASP A 134 23.59 -9.94 -27.73
CA ASP A 134 23.59 -9.99 -29.20
C ASP A 134 22.17 -9.83 -29.74
N PHE A 135 21.93 -8.78 -30.53
CA PHE A 135 20.65 -8.58 -31.21
C PHE A 135 20.60 -9.40 -32.51
N GLY A 136 21.75 -9.69 -33.08
CA GLY A 136 21.89 -10.54 -34.24
C GLY A 136 23.15 -10.23 -35.03
N HIS A 137 23.53 -11.17 -35.87
CA HIS A 137 24.85 -11.14 -36.51
C HIS A 137 24.88 -11.78 -37.89
N VAL A 138 25.95 -11.50 -38.62
CA VAL A 138 26.30 -12.08 -39.91
C VAL A 138 27.65 -12.79 -39.79
N LEU A 139 27.72 -14.02 -40.32
CA LEU A 139 28.93 -14.81 -40.44
C LEU A 139 29.64 -14.50 -41.76
N LEU A 140 30.90 -14.07 -41.69
CA LEU A 140 31.74 -13.75 -42.83
C LEU A 140 32.57 -14.99 -43.24
N GLU A 141 31.90 -16.01 -43.78
CA GLU A 141 32.59 -17.21 -44.32
C GLU A 141 32.57 -17.22 -45.85
N ASN A 142 33.71 -17.55 -46.46
CA ASN A 142 33.88 -17.49 -47.90
C ASN A 142 33.57 -18.86 -48.56
N PRO A 143 32.57 -18.97 -49.47
CA PRO A 143 32.13 -20.25 -50.04
C PRO A 143 33.14 -20.97 -50.95
N ARG A 144 34.33 -20.39 -51.23
CA ARG A 144 35.30 -20.96 -52.18
C ARG A 144 36.29 -21.99 -51.62
N ASN A 145 36.31 -22.23 -50.30
CA ASN A 145 37.10 -23.31 -49.69
C ASN A 145 36.21 -24.46 -49.22
N GLY A 146 35.40 -25.00 -50.13
CA GLY A 146 34.76 -26.31 -49.98
C GLY A 146 35.79 -27.43 -50.13
N SER A 147 36.70 -27.59 -49.17
CA SER A 147 37.30 -28.92 -48.97
C SER A 147 36.22 -29.81 -48.36
N ASN A 148 35.85 -30.86 -49.09
CA ASN A 148 35.00 -31.97 -48.65
C ASN A 148 35.11 -32.20 -47.13
N PRO A 149 34.00 -32.30 -46.38
CA PRO A 149 34.07 -32.77 -45.01
C PRO A 149 34.44 -34.25 -45.05
N SER A 150 35.75 -34.54 -45.05
CA SER A 150 36.27 -35.88 -44.84
C SER A 150 35.87 -36.30 -43.43
N SER A 151 34.99 -37.29 -43.39
CA SER A 151 34.75 -38.19 -42.26
C SER A 151 36.06 -38.54 -41.54
N ASN A 152 36.31 -37.93 -40.37
CA ASN A 152 36.93 -38.50 -39.18
C ASN A 152 37.40 -37.40 -38.21
N SER A 153 36.46 -36.89 -37.42
CA SER A 153 36.75 -36.35 -36.09
C SER A 153 35.56 -36.66 -35.18
N SER A 154 35.54 -37.90 -34.71
CA SER A 154 34.75 -38.31 -33.55
C SER A 154 35.32 -37.62 -32.30
N ALA A 155 34.81 -36.43 -31.99
CA ALA A 155 34.85 -35.84 -30.67
C ALA A 155 33.47 -35.21 -30.42
N SER A 156 32.84 -35.66 -29.34
CA SER A 156 31.47 -35.40 -28.93
C SER A 156 31.14 -33.90 -28.82
N SER A 157 30.30 -33.40 -29.74
CA SER A 157 29.58 -32.11 -29.61
C SER A 157 28.09 -32.37 -29.44
N SER A 158 27.72 -33.05 -28.36
CA SER A 158 26.35 -33.05 -27.83
C SER A 158 26.24 -31.91 -26.83
N ASN A 159 25.98 -30.67 -27.26
CA ASN A 159 25.63 -29.52 -26.38
C ASN A 159 25.21 -28.27 -27.20
N LEU A 160 24.29 -28.45 -28.15
CA LEU A 160 23.46 -27.35 -28.63
C LEU A 160 22.02 -27.71 -28.25
N ALA A 161 21.34 -26.79 -27.56
CA ALA A 161 19.90 -26.83 -27.42
C ALA A 161 19.24 -26.94 -28.81
N PRO A 162 18.03 -27.53 -28.92
CA PRO A 162 17.33 -27.61 -30.19
C PRO A 162 16.82 -26.21 -30.57
N SER A 163 17.68 -25.39 -31.16
CA SER A 163 17.21 -24.63 -32.30
C SER A 163 17.11 -25.64 -33.44
N PRO A 164 16.00 -25.73 -34.20
CA PRO A 164 16.02 -26.54 -35.40
C PRO A 164 17.11 -25.96 -36.29
N SER A 165 18.24 -26.66 -36.37
CA SER A 165 19.26 -26.39 -37.36
C SER A 165 18.55 -26.26 -38.70
N PRO A 166 18.83 -25.21 -39.51
CA PRO A 166 18.32 -25.21 -40.86
C PRO A 166 18.88 -26.45 -41.54
N LEU A 167 18.00 -27.41 -41.82
CA LEU A 167 18.29 -28.43 -42.81
C LEU A 167 18.69 -27.66 -44.06
N ALA A 168 19.97 -27.78 -44.44
CA ALA A 168 20.45 -27.30 -45.72
C ALA A 168 19.67 -28.04 -46.81
N GLY A 169 18.53 -27.47 -47.20
CA GLY A 169 17.83 -27.82 -48.42
C GLY A 169 18.70 -27.33 -49.57
N ASN A 170 19.25 -28.27 -50.34
CA ASN A 170 19.80 -27.98 -51.65
C ASN A 170 18.64 -27.54 -52.57
N SER A 171 18.23 -26.28 -52.47
CA SER A 171 17.40 -25.61 -53.46
C SER A 171 18.29 -24.66 -54.25
N SER A 172 19.00 -25.21 -55.22
CA SER A 172 19.64 -24.40 -56.27
C SER A 172 18.56 -23.90 -57.22
N VAL A 173 18.01 -22.71 -56.96
CA VAL A 173 17.20 -21.96 -57.94
C VAL A 173 17.89 -20.65 -58.24
N GLY A 174 18.19 -20.46 -59.52
CA GLY A 174 18.97 -19.33 -60.02
C GLY A 174 18.22 -18.01 -59.86
N GLY A 175 18.95 -16.97 -59.46
CA GLY A 175 18.47 -15.60 -59.60
C GLY A 175 18.99 -14.58 -58.61
N LYS A 176 19.58 -14.96 -57.46
CA LYS A 176 20.34 -14.04 -56.57
C LYS A 176 21.37 -14.89 -55.83
N ASN A 177 22.67 -14.57 -55.92
CA ASN A 177 23.72 -15.29 -55.18
C ASN A 177 23.67 -14.90 -53.68
N ARG A 178 22.62 -15.27 -52.95
CA ARG A 178 22.55 -15.14 -51.49
C ARG A 178 23.09 -16.43 -50.87
N VAL A 179 24.11 -16.30 -50.01
CA VAL A 179 24.86 -17.45 -49.49
C VAL A 179 24.17 -18.09 -48.27
N TYR A 180 23.36 -17.31 -47.53
CA TYR A 180 22.58 -17.77 -46.38
C TYR A 180 21.22 -17.05 -46.36
N GLU A 181 20.12 -17.79 -46.50
CA GLU A 181 18.76 -17.29 -46.30
C GLU A 181 18.34 -17.51 -44.85
N GLN A 182 17.88 -16.45 -44.19
CA GLN A 182 17.47 -16.51 -42.78
C GLN A 182 15.98 -16.86 -42.69
N PRO A 183 15.55 -17.69 -41.73
CA PRO A 183 14.20 -18.22 -41.69
C PRO A 183 13.13 -17.15 -41.42
N THR A 184 13.54 -15.96 -40.97
CA THR A 184 12.64 -14.82 -40.66
C THR A 184 12.47 -13.82 -41.81
N MET A 185 13.19 -14.01 -42.92
CA MET A 185 13.13 -13.14 -44.10
C MET A 185 12.16 -13.72 -45.14
N PHE A 186 11.36 -12.84 -45.76
CA PHE A 186 10.36 -13.19 -46.77
C PHE A 186 10.30 -12.09 -47.82
N ASP A 187 9.89 -12.45 -49.04
CA ASP A 187 9.74 -11.49 -50.13
C ASP A 187 8.54 -10.56 -49.92
N ASN A 188 7.46 -11.08 -49.33
CA ASN A 188 6.20 -10.36 -49.19
C ASN A 188 5.73 -10.28 -47.74
N CYS A 189 5.02 -9.19 -47.43
CA CYS A 189 4.33 -9.03 -46.15
C CYS A 189 3.08 -8.16 -46.24
N LYS A 190 2.03 -8.57 -45.52
CA LYS A 190 0.74 -7.88 -45.38
C LYS A 190 0.36 -7.75 -43.92
N ILE A 191 -0.13 -6.57 -43.52
CA ILE A 191 -0.70 -6.35 -42.19
C ILE A 191 -2.15 -6.89 -42.19
N LEU A 192 -2.44 -7.85 -41.32
CA LEU A 192 -3.78 -8.41 -41.13
C LEU A 192 -4.55 -7.64 -40.05
N ALA A 193 -3.85 -7.34 -38.94
CA ALA A 193 -4.29 -6.49 -37.84
C ALA A 193 -3.07 -5.74 -37.28
N ASN A 194 -3.30 -4.75 -36.40
CA ASN A 194 -2.21 -3.96 -35.80
C ASN A 194 -1.12 -4.81 -35.11
N ASN A 195 -1.50 -5.98 -34.60
CA ASN A 195 -0.66 -6.93 -33.88
C ASN A 195 -0.49 -8.28 -34.61
N TYR A 196 -0.89 -8.38 -35.89
CA TYR A 196 -0.82 -9.63 -36.65
C TYR A 196 -0.45 -9.38 -38.12
N ARG A 197 0.62 -10.01 -38.57
CA ARG A 197 1.19 -9.86 -39.92
C ARG A 197 1.32 -11.22 -40.59
N LEU A 198 1.07 -11.20 -41.89
CA LEU A 198 1.27 -12.33 -42.81
C LEU A 198 2.52 -12.05 -43.64
N ARG A 199 3.45 -12.99 -43.69
CA ARG A 199 4.63 -12.98 -44.57
C ARG A 199 4.58 -14.18 -45.50
N TRP A 200 5.02 -14.04 -46.75
CA TRP A 200 5.13 -15.19 -47.64
C TRP A 200 6.20 -15.06 -48.72
N THR A 201 6.71 -16.22 -49.13
CA THR A 201 7.59 -16.39 -50.30
C THR A 201 6.97 -17.47 -51.19
N LEU A 202 6.87 -17.19 -52.48
CA LEU A 202 6.19 -18.06 -53.44
C LEU A 202 7.22 -18.80 -54.31
N ALA A 203 7.17 -20.13 -54.32
CA ALA A 203 8.00 -20.98 -55.15
C ALA A 203 7.12 -21.84 -56.09
N PRO A 204 6.62 -21.25 -57.20
CA PRO A 204 5.62 -21.91 -58.05
C PRO A 204 6.20 -23.12 -58.79
N GLU A 205 7.50 -23.11 -59.11
CA GLU A 205 8.19 -24.22 -59.77
C GLU A 205 8.25 -25.47 -58.88
N GLU A 206 8.28 -25.29 -57.56
CA GLU A 206 8.30 -26.36 -56.55
C GLU A 206 6.89 -26.70 -56.04
N ASN A 207 5.83 -26.09 -56.60
CA ASN A 207 4.45 -26.21 -56.11
C ASN A 207 4.32 -25.81 -54.63
N LEU A 208 5.07 -24.81 -54.16
CA LEU A 208 5.20 -24.50 -52.73
C LEU A 208 4.93 -23.02 -52.42
N ILE A 209 4.30 -22.78 -51.26
CA ILE A 209 4.25 -21.46 -50.63
C ILE A 209 4.80 -21.57 -49.20
N ASP A 210 5.75 -20.69 -48.88
CA ASP A 210 6.25 -20.50 -47.52
C ASP A 210 5.47 -19.38 -46.86
N ILE A 211 4.88 -19.65 -45.70
CA ILE A 211 4.07 -18.70 -44.95
C ILE A 211 4.70 -18.47 -43.58
N GLY A 212 4.87 -17.20 -43.23
CA GLY A 212 5.27 -16.74 -41.91
C GLY A 212 4.12 -15.99 -41.23
N LEU A 213 3.71 -16.46 -40.05
CA LEU A 213 2.74 -15.78 -39.20
C LEU A 213 3.49 -15.09 -38.06
N GLU A 214 3.29 -13.78 -37.93
CA GLU A 214 3.99 -12.91 -36.98
C GLU A 214 2.97 -12.13 -36.14
N ALA A 215 2.86 -12.41 -34.84
CA ALA A 215 1.90 -11.74 -33.95
C ALA A 215 2.49 -11.32 -32.60
N ALA A 216 2.14 -10.11 -32.15
CA ALA A 216 2.46 -9.60 -30.81
C ALA A 216 1.38 -10.06 -29.82
N GLN A 217 1.51 -11.31 -29.36
CA GLN A 217 0.56 -12.00 -28.48
C GLN A 217 1.28 -12.93 -27.52
N GLU A 218 0.63 -13.28 -26.40
CA GLU A 218 1.13 -14.24 -25.43
C GLU A 218 1.22 -15.67 -26.03
N SER A 219 2.10 -16.53 -25.50
CA SER A 219 2.37 -17.88 -26.02
C SER A 219 1.15 -18.82 -26.06
N GLN A 220 0.14 -18.55 -25.24
CA GLN A 220 -1.13 -19.29 -25.17
C GLN A 220 -2.13 -18.97 -26.29
N TYR A 221 -1.78 -18.07 -27.21
CA TYR A 221 -2.60 -17.75 -28.37
C TYR A 221 -2.19 -18.57 -29.60
N TYR A 222 -3.17 -19.07 -30.34
CA TYR A 222 -2.96 -19.58 -31.69
C TYR A 222 -2.99 -18.45 -32.71
N MET A 223 -2.26 -18.66 -33.81
CA MET A 223 -2.33 -17.87 -35.03
C MET A 223 -2.85 -18.76 -36.15
N ALA A 224 -3.97 -18.39 -36.74
CA ALA A 224 -4.59 -19.12 -37.83
C ALA A 224 -4.60 -18.28 -39.11
N PHE A 225 -4.34 -18.93 -40.25
CA PHE A 225 -4.41 -18.35 -41.57
C PHE A 225 -4.82 -19.41 -42.60
N GLY A 226 -5.68 -19.03 -43.53
CA GLY A 226 -6.17 -19.96 -44.53
C GLY A 226 -6.97 -19.35 -45.66
N TRP A 227 -7.44 -20.20 -46.56
CA TRP A 227 -8.17 -19.83 -47.76
C TRP A 227 -9.66 -20.11 -47.59
N ALA A 228 -10.50 -19.14 -47.99
CA ALA A 228 -11.93 -19.33 -48.03
C ALA A 228 -12.35 -20.09 -49.29
N ASN A 229 -13.47 -20.82 -49.20
CA ASN A 229 -14.05 -21.46 -50.37
C ASN A 229 -14.48 -20.43 -51.42
N ARG A 230 -14.02 -20.61 -52.68
CA ARG A 230 -14.28 -19.68 -53.80
C ARG A 230 -15.76 -19.47 -54.12
N THR A 231 -16.61 -20.43 -53.77
CA THR A 231 -18.06 -20.34 -54.01
C THR A 231 -18.80 -19.54 -52.95
N SER A 232 -18.14 -19.20 -51.84
CA SER A 232 -18.74 -18.48 -50.72
C SER A 232 -18.69 -16.96 -50.95
N SER A 233 -19.85 -16.30 -50.93
CA SER A 233 -19.98 -14.83 -50.94
C SER A 233 -20.18 -14.22 -49.54
N SER A 234 -20.39 -15.06 -48.53
CA SER A 234 -20.65 -14.71 -47.13
C SER A 234 -20.37 -15.94 -46.26
N GLU A 235 -19.97 -15.78 -45.00
CA GLU A 235 -19.56 -16.91 -44.13
C GLU A 235 -18.26 -17.58 -44.60
N PHE A 236 -17.22 -16.78 -44.86
CA PHE A 236 -15.94 -17.23 -45.42
C PHE A 236 -15.19 -18.31 -44.62
N MET A 237 -15.54 -18.53 -43.35
CA MET A 237 -14.92 -19.58 -42.53
C MET A 237 -15.49 -20.97 -42.81
N LEU A 238 -16.73 -21.11 -43.23
CA LEU A 238 -17.31 -22.44 -43.47
C LEU A 238 -16.69 -23.05 -44.73
N HIS A 239 -16.22 -24.29 -44.61
CA HIS A 239 -15.47 -25.02 -45.63
C HIS A 239 -14.16 -24.33 -46.04
N ALA A 240 -13.57 -23.58 -45.11
CA ALA A 240 -12.24 -23.02 -45.28
C ALA A 240 -11.17 -24.03 -44.87
N ASP A 241 -10.04 -23.91 -45.55
CA ASP A 241 -8.81 -24.67 -45.36
C ASP A 241 -7.81 -23.74 -44.67
N VAL A 242 -7.38 -24.09 -43.45
CA VAL A 242 -6.69 -23.20 -42.52
C VAL A 242 -5.56 -23.92 -41.81
N ALA A 243 -4.36 -23.34 -41.83
CA ALA A 243 -3.30 -23.76 -40.92
C ALA A 243 -3.47 -23.07 -39.56
N VAL A 244 -3.46 -23.86 -38.49
CA VAL A 244 -3.47 -23.37 -37.10
C VAL A 244 -2.08 -23.58 -36.52
N THR A 245 -1.51 -22.51 -35.99
CA THR A 245 -0.14 -22.50 -35.47
C THR A 245 -0.11 -21.96 -34.04
N GLY A 246 0.88 -22.36 -33.26
CA GLY A 246 1.04 -21.90 -31.87
C GLY A 246 2.26 -22.50 -31.21
N PHE A 247 2.35 -22.36 -29.89
CA PHE A 247 3.40 -22.95 -29.07
C PHE A 247 2.80 -23.92 -28.05
N THR A 248 3.52 -25.01 -27.75
CA THR A 248 3.18 -25.91 -26.64
C THR A 248 3.47 -25.26 -25.29
N GLU A 249 3.04 -25.91 -24.21
CA GLU A 249 3.34 -25.45 -22.84
C GLU A 249 4.87 -25.41 -22.56
N GLU A 250 5.66 -26.20 -23.30
CA GLU A 250 7.12 -26.22 -23.25
C GLU A 250 7.78 -25.21 -24.21
N GLY A 251 7.01 -24.39 -24.92
CA GLY A 251 7.52 -23.38 -25.86
C GLY A 251 7.92 -23.94 -27.23
N ILE A 252 7.49 -25.16 -27.57
CA ILE A 252 7.79 -25.79 -28.86
C ILE A 252 6.78 -25.28 -29.90
N PRO A 253 7.22 -24.75 -31.06
CA PRO A 253 6.29 -24.32 -32.11
C PRO A 253 5.62 -25.52 -32.79
N PHE A 254 4.36 -25.34 -33.20
CA PHE A 254 3.63 -26.29 -34.05
C PHE A 254 2.86 -25.57 -35.16
N ALA A 255 2.57 -26.28 -36.24
CA ALA A 255 1.76 -25.81 -37.36
C ALA A 255 1.05 -27.02 -37.97
N ASP A 256 -0.27 -27.05 -37.84
CA ASP A 256 -1.10 -28.19 -38.19
C ASP A 256 -2.23 -27.74 -39.13
N ASP A 257 -2.65 -28.60 -40.05
CA ASP A 257 -3.70 -28.33 -41.02
C ASP A 257 -5.12 -28.60 -40.48
N TYR A 258 -6.05 -27.67 -40.68
CA TYR A 258 -7.42 -27.71 -40.17
C TYR A 258 -8.46 -27.35 -41.23
N TYR A 259 -9.53 -28.14 -41.23
CA TYR A 259 -10.72 -27.89 -42.02
C TYR A 259 -11.92 -27.48 -41.14
N ILE A 260 -12.65 -26.46 -41.59
CA ILE A 260 -13.76 -25.89 -40.84
C ILE A 260 -15.10 -26.36 -41.42
N THR A 261 -15.81 -27.19 -40.65
CA THR A 261 -17.15 -27.68 -41.01
C THR A 261 -18.28 -26.97 -40.25
N ARG A 262 -17.98 -26.39 -39.10
CA ARG A 262 -18.97 -25.69 -38.26
C ARG A 262 -18.31 -24.65 -37.35
N TYR A 263 -19.06 -23.63 -36.95
CA TYR A 263 -18.67 -22.63 -35.93
C TYR A 263 -18.69 -23.21 -34.50
N SER A 264 -17.93 -24.26 -34.26
CA SER A 264 -17.73 -24.87 -32.95
C SER A 264 -16.33 -25.44 -32.84
N GLU A 265 -15.83 -25.62 -31.62
CA GLU A 265 -14.65 -26.45 -31.37
C GLU A 265 -14.81 -27.84 -32.02
N CYS A 266 -13.69 -28.53 -32.25
CA CYS A 266 -13.74 -29.88 -32.78
C CYS A 266 -14.54 -30.83 -31.87
N LEU A 267 -15.57 -31.46 -32.42
CA LEU A 267 -16.43 -32.41 -31.73
C LEU A 267 -16.49 -33.72 -32.52
N MET A 268 -16.12 -34.83 -31.85
CA MET A 268 -16.42 -36.18 -32.31
C MET A 268 -17.74 -36.66 -31.73
N ASN A 269 -18.70 -36.98 -32.60
CA ASN A 269 -19.96 -37.60 -32.20
C ASN A 269 -19.76 -39.10 -31.92
N LYS A 270 -20.68 -39.71 -31.16
CA LYS A 270 -20.65 -41.15 -30.83
C LYS A 270 -20.62 -42.07 -32.07
N ASP A 271 -21.09 -41.57 -33.20
CA ASP A 271 -21.12 -42.28 -34.49
C ASP A 271 -19.78 -42.18 -35.26
N GLY A 272 -18.73 -41.59 -34.68
CA GLY A 272 -17.43 -41.38 -35.33
C GLY A 272 -17.40 -40.20 -36.31
N LYS A 273 -18.49 -39.45 -36.47
CA LYS A 273 -18.53 -38.24 -37.30
C LYS A 273 -17.91 -37.05 -36.57
N VAL A 274 -17.04 -36.34 -37.27
CA VAL A 274 -16.33 -35.16 -36.77
C VAL A 274 -16.96 -33.89 -37.33
N GLN A 275 -17.13 -32.86 -36.49
CA GLN A 275 -17.66 -31.55 -36.89
C GLN A 275 -17.02 -30.42 -36.07
N GLY A 276 -16.97 -29.21 -36.63
CA GLY A 276 -16.33 -28.05 -36.02
C GLY A 276 -15.08 -27.60 -36.77
N VAL A 277 -14.17 -26.95 -36.04
CA VAL A 277 -12.80 -26.62 -36.48
C VAL A 277 -11.89 -27.75 -36.03
N CYS A 278 -11.47 -28.61 -36.95
CA CYS A 278 -10.83 -29.88 -36.63
C CYS A 278 -9.56 -30.10 -37.46
N PRO A 279 -8.51 -30.73 -36.89
CA PRO A 279 -7.32 -31.07 -37.66
C PRO A 279 -7.66 -32.09 -38.74
N ASP A 280 -7.06 -31.99 -39.91
CA ASP A 280 -7.43 -32.81 -41.07
C ASP A 280 -7.20 -34.31 -40.87
N THR A 281 -6.16 -34.64 -40.10
CA THR A 281 -5.83 -36.00 -39.66
C THR A 281 -6.99 -36.72 -38.95
N ILE A 282 -7.94 -35.98 -38.38
CA ILE A 282 -9.07 -36.56 -37.65
C ILE A 282 -10.20 -37.03 -38.56
N TYR A 283 -10.32 -36.45 -39.76
CA TYR A 283 -11.39 -36.74 -40.69
C TYR A 283 -11.19 -38.07 -41.43
N GLU A 284 -9.95 -38.53 -41.57
CA GLU A 284 -9.59 -39.80 -42.22
C GLU A 284 -8.59 -40.61 -41.39
N GLY A 285 -9.09 -41.33 -40.39
CA GLY A 285 -8.27 -42.13 -39.44
C GLY A 285 -7.49 -43.33 -40.01
N SER A 286 -7.35 -43.45 -41.33
CA SER A 286 -6.64 -44.56 -42.00
C SER A 286 -5.67 -44.12 -43.11
N ALA A 287 -5.57 -42.82 -43.41
CA ALA A 287 -4.64 -42.31 -44.41
C ALA A 287 -3.26 -42.01 -43.77
N PRO A 288 -2.14 -42.12 -44.49
CA PRO A 288 -0.83 -41.72 -43.97
C PRO A 288 -0.84 -40.25 -43.54
N ILE A 289 -0.28 -39.93 -42.37
CA ILE A 289 -0.37 -38.62 -41.71
C ILE A 289 -0.02 -37.47 -42.68
N GLY A 290 1.01 -37.61 -43.50
CA GLY A 290 1.44 -36.58 -44.47
C GLY A 290 0.69 -36.53 -45.81
N LEU A 291 -0.38 -37.31 -45.99
CA LEU A 291 -1.27 -37.21 -47.17
C LEU A 291 -2.50 -36.34 -46.91
N VAL A 292 -2.85 -36.13 -45.64
CA VAL A 292 -4.01 -35.34 -45.20
C VAL A 292 -3.57 -34.07 -44.49
N ASP A 293 -2.47 -34.12 -43.73
CA ASP A 293 -1.81 -32.92 -43.23
C ASP A 293 -0.74 -32.47 -44.24
N ASN A 294 -1.04 -31.38 -44.95
CA ASN A 294 -0.14 -30.81 -45.94
C ASN A 294 0.70 -29.64 -45.38
N THR A 295 0.55 -29.33 -44.09
CA THR A 295 1.26 -28.24 -43.43
C THR A 295 2.56 -28.76 -42.83
N LYS A 296 3.69 -28.15 -43.24
CA LYS A 296 5.01 -28.54 -42.74
C LYS A 296 5.66 -27.39 -42.00
N LEU A 297 5.79 -27.53 -40.67
CA LEU A 297 6.57 -26.59 -39.85
C LEU A 297 8.04 -26.54 -40.32
N VAL A 298 8.56 -25.33 -40.53
CA VAL A 298 9.97 -25.09 -40.89
C VAL A 298 10.74 -24.51 -39.72
N TYR A 299 10.17 -23.48 -39.09
CA TYR A 299 10.82 -22.71 -38.06
C TYR A 299 9.79 -22.02 -37.18
N GLY A 300 10.09 -21.86 -35.91
CA GLY A 300 9.28 -21.05 -35.03
C GLY A 300 10.12 -20.51 -33.88
N HIS A 301 9.85 -19.29 -33.48
CA HIS A 301 10.46 -18.69 -32.31
C HIS A 301 9.48 -17.73 -31.64
N ARG A 302 9.77 -17.46 -30.38
CA ARG A 302 9.12 -16.38 -29.68
C ARG A 302 10.15 -15.48 -29.03
N LYS A 303 10.21 -14.22 -29.46
CA LYS A 303 11.23 -13.24 -29.06
C LYS A 303 10.59 -11.87 -28.90
N ASP A 304 11.00 -11.13 -27.87
CA ASP A 304 10.53 -9.75 -27.61
C ASP A 304 9.00 -9.59 -27.53
N GLY A 305 8.27 -10.61 -27.07
CA GLY A 305 6.81 -10.57 -27.01
C GLY A 305 6.10 -10.95 -28.31
N VAL A 306 6.85 -11.37 -29.33
CA VAL A 306 6.33 -11.68 -30.67
C VAL A 306 6.50 -13.16 -30.99
N SER A 307 5.38 -13.80 -31.32
CA SER A 307 5.27 -15.16 -31.84
C SER A 307 5.49 -15.15 -33.34
N PHE A 308 6.46 -15.92 -33.80
CA PHE A 308 6.78 -16.08 -35.22
C PHE A 308 6.82 -17.56 -35.59
N ILE A 309 6.01 -17.99 -36.56
CA ILE A 309 6.00 -19.37 -37.05
C ILE A 309 6.02 -19.37 -38.58
N ARG A 310 6.99 -20.10 -39.15
CA ARG A 310 7.13 -20.37 -40.58
C ARG A 310 6.76 -21.82 -40.87
N TYR A 311 5.86 -22.01 -41.80
CA TYR A 311 5.47 -23.31 -42.33
C TYR A 311 5.34 -23.27 -43.86
N GLN A 312 5.40 -24.44 -44.50
CA GLN A 312 5.22 -24.58 -45.95
C GLN A 312 3.92 -25.32 -46.23
N ARG A 313 3.25 -24.94 -47.32
CA ARG A 313 2.09 -25.65 -47.86
C ARG A 313 2.22 -25.82 -49.39
N PRO A 314 1.70 -26.90 -49.96
CA PRO A 314 1.65 -27.05 -51.41
C PRO A 314 0.60 -26.13 -52.04
N LEU A 315 0.87 -25.56 -53.22
CA LEU A 315 -0.12 -24.74 -53.95
C LEU A 315 -1.30 -25.59 -54.45
N LYS A 316 -0.99 -26.81 -54.89
CA LYS A 316 -1.97 -27.83 -55.25
C LYS A 316 -1.73 -29.08 -54.42
N SER A 317 -2.66 -29.37 -53.51
CA SER A 317 -2.62 -30.57 -52.67
C SER A 317 -3.11 -31.82 -53.41
N ILE A 318 -2.74 -32.98 -52.86
CA ILE A 318 -3.19 -34.31 -53.30
C ILE A 318 -4.59 -34.60 -52.75
N ASP A 319 -4.87 -34.18 -51.51
CA ASP A 319 -6.23 -34.16 -50.98
C ASP A 319 -6.99 -33.02 -51.66
N THR A 320 -8.20 -33.32 -52.15
CA THR A 320 -9.08 -32.33 -52.80
C THR A 320 -10.40 -32.18 -52.04
N LYS A 321 -10.55 -32.89 -50.92
CA LYS A 321 -11.78 -32.99 -50.14
C LYS A 321 -11.79 -31.98 -49.00
N TYR A 322 -10.64 -31.79 -48.35
CA TYR A 322 -10.47 -30.84 -47.26
C TYR A 322 -9.56 -29.66 -47.65
N ASP A 323 -8.64 -29.88 -48.59
CA ASP A 323 -7.74 -28.84 -49.08
C ASP A 323 -8.30 -28.04 -50.26
N LEU A 324 -8.01 -26.75 -50.26
CA LEU A 324 -8.36 -25.84 -51.34
C LEU A 324 -7.14 -25.55 -52.24
N THR A 325 -7.33 -25.66 -53.56
CA THR A 325 -6.26 -25.29 -54.50
C THR A 325 -6.00 -23.78 -54.49
N VAL A 326 -4.74 -23.40 -54.27
CA VAL A 326 -4.27 -22.01 -54.26
C VAL A 326 -3.91 -21.60 -55.68
N ASN A 327 -4.72 -20.72 -56.30
CA ASN A 327 -4.34 -20.09 -57.56
C ASN A 327 -3.62 -18.78 -57.27
N TYR A 328 -2.30 -18.81 -57.32
CA TYR A 328 -1.44 -17.72 -56.90
C TYR A 328 -1.55 -16.44 -57.76
N THR A 329 -2.09 -16.53 -58.99
CA THR A 329 -2.30 -15.36 -59.86
C THR A 329 -3.65 -14.67 -59.67
N ASP A 330 -4.62 -15.39 -59.10
CA ASP A 330 -5.98 -14.89 -58.92
C ASP A 330 -6.11 -14.13 -57.60
N ASN A 331 -7.09 -13.22 -57.55
CA ASN A 331 -7.51 -12.61 -56.31
C ASN A 331 -8.33 -13.61 -55.48
N MET A 332 -7.74 -14.14 -54.40
CA MET A 332 -8.37 -15.11 -53.52
C MET A 332 -8.77 -14.48 -52.18
N THR A 333 -9.91 -14.88 -51.62
CA THR A 333 -10.29 -14.47 -50.26
C THR A 333 -9.57 -15.36 -49.25
N VAL A 334 -8.81 -14.73 -48.36
CA VAL A 334 -8.12 -15.39 -47.24
C VAL A 334 -8.78 -14.97 -45.93
N ILE A 335 -8.73 -15.86 -44.94
CA ILE A 335 -9.24 -15.65 -43.60
C ILE A 335 -8.11 -15.83 -42.58
N TRP A 336 -8.25 -15.16 -41.44
CA TRP A 336 -7.29 -15.24 -40.36
C TRP A 336 -7.98 -15.08 -39.01
N ALA A 337 -7.37 -15.65 -37.97
CA ALA A 337 -7.84 -15.51 -36.60
C ALA A 337 -6.70 -15.62 -35.58
N LEU A 338 -6.91 -14.99 -34.44
CA LEU A 338 -6.12 -15.06 -33.21
C LEU A 338 -7.04 -15.43 -32.06
N GLY A 339 -6.65 -16.39 -31.23
CA GLY A 339 -7.46 -16.79 -30.08
C GLY A 339 -6.69 -17.69 -29.14
N LEU A 340 -7.28 -18.05 -28.00
CA LEU A 340 -6.64 -18.99 -27.07
C LEU A 340 -6.61 -20.40 -27.65
N ILE A 341 -5.49 -21.09 -27.49
CA ILE A 341 -5.38 -22.52 -27.81
C ILE A 341 -5.64 -23.35 -26.55
N ARG A 342 -6.36 -24.48 -26.69
CA ARG A 342 -6.51 -25.47 -25.60
C ARG A 342 -5.48 -26.58 -25.80
N PRO A 343 -4.64 -26.91 -24.80
CA PRO A 343 -3.69 -28.01 -24.88
C PRO A 343 -4.40 -29.38 -24.92
N PRO A 344 -3.72 -30.43 -25.42
CA PRO A 344 -4.27 -31.77 -25.48
C PRO A 344 -4.54 -32.34 -24.08
N ASP A 345 -5.64 -33.09 -23.94
CA ASP A 345 -6.03 -33.78 -22.71
C ASP A 345 -6.35 -35.27 -22.97
N ALA A 346 -6.69 -36.01 -21.90
CA ALA A 346 -6.99 -37.45 -21.98
C ALA A 346 -8.19 -37.81 -22.89
N LEU A 347 -9.05 -36.84 -23.22
CA LEU A 347 -10.21 -37.01 -24.09
C LEU A 347 -9.98 -36.41 -25.49
N ARG A 348 -9.02 -35.50 -25.65
CA ARG A 348 -8.76 -34.70 -26.84
C ARG A 348 -7.25 -34.60 -27.07
N PRO A 349 -6.65 -35.49 -27.88
CA PRO A 349 -5.19 -35.58 -28.03
C PRO A 349 -4.58 -34.51 -28.97
N TYR A 350 -5.29 -33.42 -29.26
CA TYR A 350 -4.87 -32.37 -30.18
C TYR A 350 -5.01 -31.00 -29.54
N TYR A 351 -4.20 -30.04 -29.99
CA TYR A 351 -4.41 -28.63 -29.69
C TYR A 351 -5.70 -28.18 -30.35
N LEU A 352 -6.58 -27.47 -29.63
CA LEU A 352 -7.86 -27.05 -30.18
C LEU A 352 -8.01 -25.53 -30.12
N PRO A 353 -8.24 -24.84 -31.26
CA PRO A 353 -8.51 -23.42 -31.27
C PRO A 353 -9.83 -23.14 -30.56
N GLN A 354 -9.77 -22.32 -29.51
CA GLN A 354 -10.96 -21.81 -28.85
C GLN A 354 -11.56 -20.68 -29.68
N ASN A 355 -12.77 -20.25 -29.30
CA ASN A 355 -13.39 -19.08 -29.92
C ASN A 355 -12.44 -17.88 -29.77
N HIS A 356 -12.07 -17.29 -30.90
CA HIS A 356 -11.17 -16.13 -30.95
C HIS A 356 -11.63 -15.00 -30.03
N GLY A 357 -12.96 -14.82 -29.87
CA GLY A 357 -13.52 -13.74 -29.06
C GLY A 357 -13.11 -12.35 -29.56
N GLY A 358 -13.74 -11.29 -29.08
CA GLY A 358 -13.32 -9.92 -29.44
C GLY A 358 -13.80 -9.39 -30.80
N PRO A 359 -13.43 -8.13 -31.12
CA PRO A 359 -13.99 -7.40 -32.25
C PRO A 359 -13.43 -7.86 -33.61
N PRO A 360 -14.27 -7.82 -34.68
CA PRO A 360 -13.82 -8.10 -36.04
C PRO A 360 -12.73 -7.12 -36.47
N LEU A 361 -11.82 -7.58 -37.34
CA LEU A 361 -10.61 -6.90 -37.81
C LEU A 361 -9.54 -6.65 -36.74
N VAL A 362 -9.73 -7.18 -35.53
CA VAL A 362 -8.72 -7.19 -34.46
C VAL A 362 -8.29 -8.61 -34.16
N THR A 363 -9.24 -9.50 -33.85
CA THR A 363 -8.95 -10.90 -33.52
C THR A 363 -9.26 -11.86 -34.65
N TYR A 364 -10.07 -11.46 -35.63
CA TYR A 364 -10.36 -12.26 -36.82
C TYR A 364 -10.79 -11.37 -37.98
N GLY A 365 -10.59 -11.84 -39.20
CA GLY A 365 -10.96 -11.08 -40.38
C GLY A 365 -10.80 -11.86 -41.68
N HIS A 366 -11.06 -11.16 -42.78
CA HIS A 366 -10.82 -11.66 -44.12
C HIS A 366 -10.30 -10.53 -44.99
N LEU A 367 -9.52 -10.87 -46.02
CA LEU A 367 -9.09 -9.92 -47.05
C LEU A 367 -8.95 -10.65 -48.39
N VAL A 368 -8.85 -9.88 -49.46
CA VAL A 368 -8.55 -10.40 -50.81
C VAL A 368 -7.06 -10.28 -51.05
N LEU A 369 -6.41 -11.39 -51.37
CA LEU A 369 -4.96 -11.48 -51.57
C LEU A 369 -4.67 -12.04 -52.98
N ASN A 370 -3.79 -11.35 -53.70
CA ASN A 370 -3.10 -11.90 -54.87
C ASN A 370 -1.70 -12.32 -54.43
N VAL A 371 -1.43 -13.62 -54.39
CA VAL A 371 -0.19 -14.16 -53.83
C VAL A 371 1.03 -13.85 -54.71
N SER A 372 0.81 -13.69 -56.02
CA SER A 372 1.87 -13.37 -56.99
C SER A 372 2.27 -11.90 -57.02
N GLU A 373 1.47 -11.02 -56.44
CA GLU A 373 1.77 -9.59 -56.37
C GLU A 373 2.84 -9.32 -55.30
N HIS A 374 3.87 -8.56 -55.66
CA HIS A 374 4.89 -8.17 -54.71
C HIS A 374 4.38 -7.07 -53.77
N VAL A 375 4.18 -7.39 -52.49
CA VAL A 375 3.64 -6.47 -51.49
C VAL A 375 4.47 -6.52 -50.23
N ASN A 376 4.89 -5.37 -49.70
CA ASN A 376 5.58 -5.29 -48.41
C ASN A 376 5.03 -4.11 -47.57
N ASP A 377 3.91 -4.36 -46.89
CA ASP A 377 3.26 -3.37 -46.02
C ASP A 377 3.84 -3.36 -44.59
N CYS A 378 4.66 -4.35 -44.24
CA CYS A 378 5.12 -4.57 -42.87
C CYS A 378 6.45 -3.86 -42.61
N LEU A 379 6.38 -2.54 -42.45
CA LEU A 379 7.56 -1.72 -42.16
C LEU A 379 7.94 -1.80 -40.68
N GLY A 380 9.20 -2.14 -40.39
CA GLY A 380 9.74 -2.12 -39.04
C GLY A 380 9.36 -3.32 -38.16
N PRO A 381 9.94 -3.39 -36.95
CA PRO A 381 9.60 -4.41 -35.97
C PRO A 381 8.15 -4.28 -35.48
N LEU A 382 7.62 -5.36 -34.90
CA LEU A 382 6.30 -5.39 -34.28
C LEU A 382 6.44 -5.24 -32.76
N GLU A 383 5.95 -4.14 -32.19
CA GLU A 383 6.08 -3.91 -30.76
C GLU A 383 4.95 -4.60 -29.96
N ALA A 384 5.34 -5.48 -29.04
CA ALA A 384 4.44 -6.07 -28.06
C ALA A 384 4.39 -5.23 -26.77
N GLU A 385 3.20 -5.14 -26.16
CA GLU A 385 3.03 -4.50 -24.85
C GLU A 385 3.84 -5.20 -23.75
N GLN A 386 3.90 -6.54 -23.80
CA GLN A 386 4.71 -7.38 -22.94
C GLN A 386 5.83 -8.02 -23.74
N LYS A 387 7.05 -7.45 -23.63
CA LYS A 387 8.26 -7.98 -24.30
C LYS A 387 8.87 -9.19 -23.58
N GLU A 388 8.55 -9.36 -22.29
CA GLU A 388 9.06 -10.45 -21.46
C GLU A 388 8.00 -11.53 -21.31
N ASP A 389 8.26 -12.68 -21.92
CA ASP A 389 7.35 -13.81 -21.92
C ASP A 389 7.57 -14.80 -20.78
N ARG A 390 8.15 -14.29 -19.72
CA ARG A 390 8.92 -15.11 -18.81
C ARG A 390 8.12 -15.47 -17.59
N ASP A 391 8.43 -16.65 -17.10
CA ASP A 391 7.98 -17.08 -15.81
C ASP A 391 8.39 -16.07 -14.72
N LEU A 392 7.39 -15.41 -14.15
CA LEU A 392 7.55 -14.59 -12.97
C LEU A 392 7.40 -15.46 -11.74
N ILE A 393 8.43 -15.50 -10.90
CA ILE A 393 8.37 -16.17 -9.60
C ILE A 393 8.23 -15.10 -8.52
N TYR A 394 7.13 -15.17 -7.78
CA TYR A 394 6.95 -14.40 -6.55
C TYR A 394 7.70 -15.11 -5.43
N ALA A 395 8.73 -14.48 -4.90
CA ALA A 395 9.47 -15.00 -3.77
C ALA A 395 8.70 -14.72 -2.49
N ASP A 396 7.90 -15.69 -2.03
CA ASP A 396 7.26 -15.59 -0.73
C ASP A 396 8.29 -15.90 0.38
N GLY A 397 8.25 -15.19 1.50
CA GLY A 397 9.23 -15.39 2.59
C GLY A 397 9.14 -16.74 3.31
N LYS A 398 8.23 -17.64 2.90
CA LYS A 398 7.97 -18.94 3.52
C LYS A 398 8.52 -20.11 2.70
N THR A 399 8.59 -19.98 1.39
CA THR A 399 9.02 -21.03 0.46
C THR A 399 10.45 -20.76 -0.03
N PRO A 400 11.40 -21.70 0.17
CA PRO A 400 12.73 -21.53 -0.35
C PRO A 400 12.73 -21.69 -1.87
N LEU A 401 13.39 -20.77 -2.56
CA LEU A 401 13.66 -20.85 -3.99
C LEU A 401 14.76 -21.87 -4.24
N ILE A 402 14.46 -22.95 -4.96
CA ILE A 402 15.44 -24.00 -5.27
C ILE A 402 16.25 -23.56 -6.48
N VAL A 403 17.56 -23.43 -6.31
CA VAL A 403 18.48 -22.97 -7.36
C VAL A 403 19.32 -24.16 -7.84
N THR A 404 19.21 -24.48 -9.12
CA THR A 404 19.92 -25.59 -9.78
C THR A 404 20.59 -25.11 -11.07
N THR A 405 21.40 -25.95 -11.71
CA THR A 405 22.00 -25.67 -13.02
C THR A 405 21.55 -26.68 -14.05
N SER A 406 21.36 -26.23 -15.29
CA SER A 406 21.03 -27.09 -16.44
C SER A 406 21.46 -26.40 -17.74
N PRO A 407 21.56 -27.14 -18.87
CA PRO A 407 21.93 -26.55 -20.15
C PRO A 407 21.02 -25.39 -20.54
N ALA A 408 21.60 -24.33 -21.11
CA ALA A 408 20.81 -23.21 -21.64
C ALA A 408 20.04 -23.65 -22.89
N VAL A 409 18.73 -23.40 -22.90
CA VAL A 409 17.84 -23.74 -24.02
C VAL A 409 17.21 -22.49 -24.59
N HIS A 410 16.61 -21.66 -23.74
CA HIS A 410 15.92 -20.42 -24.09
C HIS A 410 16.47 -19.25 -23.25
N TYR A 411 17.79 -19.17 -23.11
CA TYR A 411 18.42 -18.23 -22.21
C TYR A 411 18.04 -16.78 -22.53
N PRO A 412 17.66 -15.99 -21.52
CA PRO A 412 17.09 -14.67 -21.68
C PRO A 412 17.93 -13.59 -22.39
N ASN A 413 19.25 -13.74 -22.39
CA ASN A 413 20.22 -12.76 -22.88
C ASN A 413 21.33 -13.49 -23.65
N PRO A 414 21.09 -13.92 -24.90
CA PRO A 414 22.12 -14.47 -25.76
C PRO A 414 23.26 -13.46 -26.02
N PRO A 415 24.50 -13.91 -26.28
CA PRO A 415 24.92 -15.31 -26.30
C PRO A 415 24.93 -15.91 -24.89
N ASN A 416 24.68 -17.21 -24.82
CA ASN A 416 24.56 -17.94 -23.56
C ASN A 416 25.74 -18.88 -23.32
N PRO A 417 26.11 -19.11 -22.05
CA PRO A 417 27.05 -20.17 -21.68
C PRO A 417 26.42 -21.56 -21.89
N SER A 418 27.23 -22.61 -21.69
CA SER A 418 26.79 -24.00 -21.85
C SER A 418 25.70 -24.42 -20.84
N LYS A 419 25.71 -23.84 -19.64
CA LYS A 419 24.74 -24.08 -18.57
C LYS A 419 24.36 -22.78 -17.89
N VAL A 420 23.13 -22.70 -17.40
CA VAL A 420 22.56 -21.51 -16.74
C VAL A 420 21.83 -21.90 -15.46
N LEU A 421 21.47 -20.90 -14.66
CA LEU A 421 20.71 -21.06 -13.43
C LEU A 421 19.24 -21.33 -13.74
N TYR A 422 18.71 -22.33 -13.05
CA TYR A 422 17.29 -22.66 -13.01
C TYR A 422 16.78 -22.41 -11.60
N ILE A 423 15.64 -21.75 -11.49
CA ILE A 423 14.98 -21.50 -10.20
C ILE A 423 13.61 -22.16 -10.23
N ASN A 424 13.34 -23.05 -9.28
CA ASN A 424 12.13 -23.87 -9.24
C ASN A 424 11.83 -24.57 -10.57
N LYS A 425 12.88 -25.14 -11.20
CA LYS A 425 12.86 -25.81 -12.52
C LYS A 425 12.59 -24.94 -13.73
N LYS A 426 12.54 -23.61 -13.57
CA LYS A 426 12.36 -22.66 -14.67
C LYS A 426 13.70 -22.07 -15.05
N GLU A 427 13.97 -21.92 -16.34
CA GLU A 427 15.23 -21.40 -16.87
C GLU A 427 15.31 -19.89 -16.61
N SER A 428 16.25 -19.46 -15.77
CA SER A 428 16.55 -18.05 -15.50
C SER A 428 15.31 -17.12 -15.44
N PRO A 429 14.30 -17.43 -14.59
CA PRO A 429 13.05 -16.67 -14.51
C PRO A 429 13.27 -15.26 -13.94
N VAL A 430 12.28 -14.38 -14.12
CA VAL A 430 12.28 -13.09 -13.41
C VAL A 430 11.81 -13.34 -11.98
N LEU A 431 12.59 -12.90 -11.00
CA LEU A 431 12.19 -12.97 -9.59
C LEU A 431 11.52 -11.68 -9.19
N ARG A 432 10.37 -11.74 -8.51
CA ARG A 432 9.78 -10.60 -7.82
C ARG A 432 9.94 -10.78 -6.32
N VAL A 433 10.62 -9.84 -5.68
CA VAL A 433 10.93 -9.86 -4.26
C VAL A 433 10.43 -8.57 -3.61
N GLU A 434 9.98 -8.66 -2.36
CA GLU A 434 9.44 -7.52 -1.62
C GLU A 434 10.48 -7.00 -0.61
N ARG A 435 10.66 -5.67 -0.54
CA ARG A 435 11.54 -5.05 0.46
C ARG A 435 11.05 -5.34 1.87
N GLY A 436 11.96 -5.71 2.76
CA GLY A 436 11.67 -6.11 4.14
C GLY A 436 11.26 -7.57 4.30
N VAL A 437 10.96 -8.30 3.22
CA VAL A 437 10.60 -9.71 3.27
C VAL A 437 11.85 -10.58 3.04
N PRO A 438 12.25 -11.44 4.02
CA PRO A 438 13.40 -12.32 3.85
C PRO A 438 13.09 -13.42 2.83
N VAL A 439 13.88 -13.45 1.76
CA VAL A 439 13.84 -14.49 0.72
C VAL A 439 14.91 -15.54 1.02
N LYS A 440 14.55 -16.82 0.88
CA LYS A 440 15.48 -17.93 1.07
C LYS A 440 15.79 -18.60 -0.26
N PHE A 441 17.06 -18.81 -0.54
CA PHE A 441 17.55 -19.59 -1.66
C PHE A 441 18.17 -20.89 -1.14
N SER A 442 17.73 -22.02 -1.68
CA SER A 442 18.33 -23.34 -1.46
C SER A 442 19.19 -23.67 -2.67
N ILE A 443 20.50 -23.47 -2.53
CA ILE A 443 21.46 -23.55 -3.64
C ILE A 443 21.96 -24.98 -3.79
N GLN A 444 21.70 -25.55 -4.96
CA GLN A 444 21.98 -26.94 -5.36
C GLN A 444 22.60 -26.98 -6.77
N ALA A 445 23.37 -25.94 -7.10
CA ALA A 445 23.86 -25.64 -8.45
C ALA A 445 25.20 -26.32 -8.81
N GLY A 446 25.91 -26.89 -7.82
CA GLY A 446 27.28 -27.40 -7.97
C GLY A 446 28.31 -26.56 -7.22
N HIS A 447 29.55 -27.04 -7.16
CA HIS A 447 30.69 -26.31 -6.57
C HIS A 447 31.32 -25.30 -7.54
N ASP A 448 31.01 -25.42 -8.83
CA ASP A 448 31.50 -24.52 -9.87
C ASP A 448 30.51 -23.37 -10.15
N VAL A 449 29.43 -23.27 -9.37
CA VAL A 449 28.41 -22.24 -9.51
C VAL A 449 28.01 -21.71 -8.12
N ALA A 450 28.45 -20.50 -7.81
CA ALA A 450 28.10 -19.79 -6.59
C ALA A 450 27.12 -18.66 -6.89
N LEU A 451 25.97 -18.63 -6.19
CA LEU A 451 24.92 -17.63 -6.43
C LEU A 451 25.21 -16.32 -5.70
N TYR A 452 25.01 -15.20 -6.40
CA TYR A 452 25.01 -13.89 -5.75
C TYR A 452 24.02 -12.93 -6.42
N ILE A 453 23.59 -11.93 -5.64
CA ILE A 453 22.70 -10.85 -6.07
C ILE A 453 23.56 -9.59 -6.25
N THR A 454 23.54 -9.01 -7.45
CA THR A 454 24.44 -7.92 -7.86
C THR A 454 23.70 -6.83 -8.65
N SER A 455 24.31 -5.65 -8.74
CA SER A 455 23.90 -4.58 -9.64
C SER A 455 24.27 -4.84 -11.10
N ASP A 456 25.19 -5.77 -11.36
CA ASP A 456 25.73 -6.04 -12.69
C ASP A 456 24.89 -7.08 -13.48
N PRO A 457 24.47 -6.78 -14.73
CA PRO A 457 23.63 -7.68 -15.52
C PRO A 457 24.37 -8.89 -16.10
N ILE A 458 25.72 -8.87 -16.15
CA ILE A 458 26.54 -9.90 -16.79
C ILE A 458 26.97 -10.96 -15.78
N GLY A 459 27.29 -10.61 -14.55
CA GLY A 459 27.82 -11.53 -13.54
C GLY A 459 29.30 -11.88 -13.73
N GLY A 460 29.73 -13.00 -13.15
CA GLY A 460 31.10 -13.52 -13.24
C GLY A 460 32.14 -12.64 -12.57
N ASN A 461 31.81 -12.02 -11.43
CA ASN A 461 32.64 -11.08 -10.67
C ASN A 461 33.08 -9.88 -11.54
N ALA A 462 32.30 -8.79 -11.50
CA ALA A 462 32.52 -7.62 -12.34
C ALA A 462 33.88 -6.94 -12.11
N THR A 463 34.47 -7.11 -10.92
CA THR A 463 35.81 -6.62 -10.59
C THR A 463 36.86 -7.21 -11.52
N SER A 464 36.69 -8.46 -11.95
CA SER A 464 37.60 -9.12 -12.92
C SER A 464 37.57 -8.45 -14.31
N ARG A 465 36.47 -7.75 -14.63
CA ARG A 465 36.25 -7.00 -15.88
C ARG A 465 36.55 -5.50 -15.76
N ASN A 466 37.16 -5.05 -14.65
CA ASN A 466 37.38 -3.63 -14.33
C ASN A 466 36.07 -2.80 -14.27
N THR A 467 34.95 -3.42 -13.92
CA THR A 467 33.65 -2.73 -13.77
C THR A 467 33.24 -2.73 -12.29
N PRO A 468 32.76 -1.60 -11.73
CA PRO A 468 32.26 -1.57 -10.36
C PRO A 468 30.92 -2.33 -10.26
N GLU A 469 30.75 -3.13 -9.21
CA GLU A 469 29.45 -3.74 -8.87
C GLU A 469 29.15 -3.59 -7.38
N THR A 470 27.87 -3.61 -7.04
CA THR A 470 27.38 -3.71 -5.66
C THR A 470 26.79 -5.09 -5.44
N ILE A 471 27.30 -5.83 -4.46
CA ILE A 471 26.78 -7.14 -4.06
C ILE A 471 25.76 -6.93 -2.94
N TYR A 472 24.52 -7.36 -3.17
CA TYR A 472 23.42 -7.25 -2.21
C TYR A 472 23.27 -8.49 -1.32
N ALA A 473 23.66 -9.67 -1.83
CA ALA A 473 23.68 -10.93 -1.09
C ALA A 473 24.46 -12.02 -1.83
N GLY A 474 24.87 -13.05 -1.10
CA GLY A 474 25.64 -14.17 -1.65
C GLY A 474 27.11 -13.79 -1.91
N GLY A 475 27.80 -14.63 -2.66
CA GLY A 475 29.24 -14.54 -2.86
C GLY A 475 29.85 -15.88 -3.26
N PRO A 476 31.19 -16.00 -3.30
CA PRO A 476 31.87 -17.25 -3.64
C PRO A 476 31.54 -18.42 -2.70
N GLU A 477 31.15 -18.14 -1.46
CA GLU A 477 30.74 -19.14 -0.46
C GLU A 477 29.32 -19.69 -0.67
N ALA A 478 28.52 -19.07 -1.54
CA ALA A 478 27.14 -19.46 -1.81
C ALA A 478 27.05 -20.54 -2.89
N GLU A 479 27.83 -21.61 -2.75
CA GLU A 479 27.84 -22.81 -3.60
C GLU A 479 27.24 -24.00 -2.85
N GLY A 480 26.57 -24.93 -3.54
CA GLY A 480 25.92 -26.06 -2.87
C GLY A 480 25.49 -27.16 -3.84
N VAL A 481 25.29 -28.38 -3.33
CA VAL A 481 24.94 -29.57 -4.13
C VAL A 481 23.61 -30.16 -3.65
N PRO A 482 22.89 -30.96 -4.48
CA PRO A 482 21.60 -31.54 -4.07
C PRO A 482 21.66 -32.38 -2.79
N ALA A 483 22.80 -33.03 -2.50
CA ALA A 483 22.99 -33.82 -1.28
C ALA A 483 23.24 -32.96 -0.02
N SER A 484 23.72 -31.73 -0.19
CA SER A 484 24.00 -30.77 0.88
C SER A 484 23.78 -29.35 0.34
N PRO A 485 22.51 -28.91 0.25
CA PRO A 485 22.16 -27.59 -0.25
C PRO A 485 22.71 -26.49 0.65
N THR A 486 23.16 -25.38 0.06
CA THR A 486 23.57 -24.19 0.81
C THR A 486 22.42 -23.21 0.89
N GLU A 487 22.08 -22.77 2.10
CA GLU A 487 21.02 -21.79 2.31
C GLU A 487 21.59 -20.37 2.29
N LEU A 488 21.06 -19.53 1.39
CA LEU A 488 21.30 -18.09 1.36
C LEU A 488 20.00 -17.37 1.72
N VAL A 489 20.05 -16.51 2.74
CA VAL A 489 18.90 -15.67 3.13
C VAL A 489 19.23 -14.22 2.78
N TRP A 490 18.37 -13.61 1.98
CA TRP A 490 18.50 -12.21 1.57
C TRP A 490 17.22 -11.46 1.89
N SER A 491 17.36 -10.32 2.59
CA SER A 491 16.25 -9.40 2.85
C SER A 491 16.53 -8.10 2.10
N PRO A 492 15.90 -7.86 0.94
CA PRO A 492 16.07 -6.60 0.22
C PRO A 492 15.66 -5.45 1.13
N ASP A 493 16.53 -4.45 1.27
CA ASP A 493 16.27 -3.29 2.10
C ASP A 493 15.81 -2.10 1.24
N ARG A 494 15.65 -0.93 1.86
CA ARG A 494 15.25 0.31 1.18
C ARG A 494 16.31 0.84 0.19
N ASN A 495 17.56 0.39 0.31
CA ASN A 495 18.67 0.82 -0.53
C ASN A 495 18.84 -0.07 -1.75
N THR A 496 18.27 -1.28 -1.73
CA THR A 496 18.21 -2.14 -2.91
C THR A 496 17.41 -1.44 -4.03
N PRO A 497 17.97 -1.23 -5.23
CA PRO A 497 17.25 -0.68 -6.38
C PRO A 497 16.05 -1.53 -6.79
N ASP A 498 15.10 -0.93 -7.52
CA ASP A 498 13.91 -1.64 -8.03
C ASP A 498 14.26 -2.78 -9.00
N GLN A 499 15.46 -2.76 -9.59
CA GLN A 499 15.98 -3.83 -10.42
C GLN A 499 17.42 -4.16 -10.03
N VAL A 500 17.65 -5.42 -9.70
CA VAL A 500 18.98 -6.02 -9.50
C VAL A 500 19.04 -7.35 -10.28
N TYR A 501 20.16 -8.05 -10.21
CA TYR A 501 20.37 -9.30 -10.95
C TYR A 501 20.84 -10.40 -10.02
N TYR A 502 20.42 -11.63 -10.29
CA TYR A 502 21.02 -12.81 -9.68
C TYR A 502 21.90 -13.47 -10.73
N GLN A 503 23.14 -13.78 -10.37
CA GLN A 503 24.14 -14.30 -11.29
C GLN A 503 25.00 -15.38 -10.63
N SER A 504 25.83 -16.05 -11.42
CA SER A 504 26.95 -16.84 -10.90
C SER A 504 28.13 -15.94 -10.63
N PHE A 505 28.78 -16.11 -9.48
CA PHE A 505 29.99 -15.37 -9.13
C PHE A 505 31.19 -15.78 -10.00
N TYR A 506 31.24 -17.03 -10.46
CA TYR A 506 32.37 -17.58 -11.21
C TYR A 506 32.24 -17.44 -12.73
N GLU A 507 31.03 -17.56 -13.26
CA GLU A 507 30.75 -17.56 -14.70
C GLU A 507 29.79 -16.43 -15.07
N GLN A 508 29.99 -15.85 -16.25
CA GLN A 508 29.15 -14.77 -16.77
C GLN A 508 27.87 -15.33 -17.40
N LYS A 509 26.82 -14.52 -17.39
CA LYS A 509 25.55 -14.72 -18.10
C LYS A 509 24.86 -16.03 -17.73
N MET A 510 24.86 -16.38 -16.44
CA MET A 510 24.21 -17.59 -15.94
C MET A 510 22.82 -17.34 -15.35
N GLY A 511 22.49 -16.13 -14.92
CA GLY A 511 21.23 -15.80 -14.28
C GLY A 511 20.52 -14.61 -14.93
N TRP A 512 19.59 -13.99 -14.21
CA TRP A 512 18.71 -12.96 -14.78
C TRP A 512 18.27 -11.91 -13.75
N LYS A 513 17.15 -11.24 -14.02
CA LYS A 513 16.63 -10.08 -13.29
C LYS A 513 15.92 -10.46 -12.00
N VAL A 514 16.06 -9.60 -11.01
CA VAL A 514 15.24 -9.51 -9.81
C VAL A 514 14.54 -8.15 -9.81
N GLN A 515 13.21 -8.17 -9.84
CA GLN A 515 12.35 -7.01 -9.60
C GLN A 515 12.10 -6.87 -8.11
N VAL A 516 12.57 -5.78 -7.53
CA VAL A 516 12.40 -5.45 -6.12
C VAL A 516 11.24 -4.47 -6.00
N VAL A 517 10.18 -4.88 -5.32
CA VAL A 517 9.00 -4.04 -5.09
C VAL A 517 8.96 -3.60 -3.63
N ASP A 518 8.36 -2.44 -3.36
CA ASP A 518 8.12 -2.00 -1.99
C ASP A 518 7.11 -2.96 -1.32
N GLY A 519 7.49 -3.54 -0.18
CA GLY A 519 6.55 -4.26 0.70
C GLY A 519 5.62 -3.28 1.45
N GLY A 520 4.70 -3.81 2.26
CA GLY A 520 3.94 -2.97 3.18
C GLY A 520 4.88 -2.26 4.17
N LEU A 521 4.54 -1.04 4.61
CA LEU A 521 5.31 -0.33 5.65
C LEU A 521 5.50 -1.19 6.93
N SER A 522 4.57 -2.11 7.20
CA SER A 522 4.68 -3.08 8.29
C SER A 522 5.80 -4.10 8.11
N ASP A 523 6.16 -4.40 6.87
CA ASP A 523 7.17 -5.40 6.53
C ASP A 523 8.56 -4.75 6.46
N MET A 524 8.62 -3.45 6.13
CA MET A 524 9.86 -2.66 6.08
C MET A 524 10.34 -2.15 7.46
N TYR A 525 9.44 -1.95 8.43
CA TYR A 525 9.77 -1.36 9.73
C TYR A 525 9.43 -2.32 10.88
N ASN A 526 10.38 -2.51 11.80
CA ASN A 526 10.24 -3.41 12.94
C ASN A 526 9.13 -3.00 13.93
N ASN A 527 8.85 -1.70 14.03
CA ASN A 527 7.90 -1.16 14.98
C ASN A 527 6.93 -0.20 14.31
N SER A 528 5.68 -0.21 14.78
CA SER A 528 4.66 0.73 14.35
C SER A 528 3.72 1.09 15.49
N VAL A 529 3.14 2.28 15.43
CA VAL A 529 2.10 2.71 16.35
C VAL A 529 1.13 3.65 15.65
N VAL A 530 -0.14 3.50 15.98
CA VAL A 530 -1.18 4.42 15.53
C VAL A 530 -1.21 5.62 16.49
N LEU A 531 -1.01 6.82 15.97
CA LEU A 531 -1.06 8.05 16.75
C LEU A 531 -2.50 8.41 17.12
N ASP A 532 -2.66 9.35 18.06
CA ASP A 532 -3.97 9.73 18.62
C ASP A 532 -4.97 10.09 17.52
N ASP A 533 -6.25 9.80 17.78
CA ASP A 533 -7.37 9.88 16.83
C ASP A 533 -7.34 8.88 15.65
N GLN A 534 -6.40 7.92 15.64
CA GLN A 534 -6.28 6.88 14.62
C GLN A 534 -6.16 7.37 13.17
N GLN A 535 -5.58 8.57 12.97
CA GLN A 535 -5.48 9.18 11.64
C GLN A 535 -4.09 9.12 11.01
N VAL A 536 -3.06 8.80 11.79
CA VAL A 536 -1.68 8.71 11.30
C VAL A 536 -1.02 7.50 11.94
N THR A 537 -0.42 6.65 11.10
CA THR A 537 0.37 5.51 11.54
C THR A 537 1.85 5.87 11.43
N PHE A 538 2.57 5.72 12.54
CA PHE A 538 3.99 6.05 12.70
C PHE A 538 4.81 4.78 12.80
N PHE A 539 5.79 4.61 11.92
CA PHE A 539 6.65 3.45 11.80
C PHE A 539 8.09 3.85 12.10
N TRP A 540 8.85 2.96 12.74
CA TRP A 540 10.27 3.20 12.95
C TRP A 540 11.10 1.93 13.07
N THR A 541 12.39 2.06 12.76
CA THR A 541 13.42 1.05 13.01
C THR A 541 14.68 1.74 13.50
N LEU A 542 15.23 1.24 14.60
CA LEU A 542 16.50 1.71 15.17
C LEU A 542 17.64 0.89 14.57
N SER A 543 18.71 1.57 14.13
CA SER A 543 19.92 0.92 13.61
C SER A 543 21.15 1.68 14.07
N GLY A 544 21.86 1.11 15.06
CA GLY A 544 23.03 1.74 15.69
C GLY A 544 22.69 3.13 16.24
N ASP A 545 23.33 4.15 15.67
CA ASP A 545 23.17 5.57 16.03
C ASP A 545 22.14 6.34 15.17
N SER A 546 21.29 5.62 14.44
CA SER A 546 20.30 6.21 13.54
C SER A 546 18.90 5.64 13.74
N ILE A 547 17.90 6.42 13.34
CA ILE A 547 16.50 6.03 13.30
C ILE A 547 15.94 6.25 11.90
N SER A 548 15.32 5.21 11.35
CA SER A 548 14.52 5.29 10.12
C SER A 548 13.06 5.41 10.51
N ILE A 549 12.35 6.37 9.94
CA ILE A 549 10.97 6.71 10.27
C ILE A 549 10.15 6.72 9.00
N ALA A 550 8.94 6.16 9.07
CA ALA A 550 7.88 6.43 8.11
C ALA A 550 6.61 6.91 8.80
N ALA A 551 5.86 7.77 8.13
CA ALA A 551 4.54 8.21 8.57
C ALA A 551 3.56 8.10 7.41
N ARG A 552 2.41 7.48 7.69
CA ARG A 552 1.31 7.30 6.74
C ARG A 552 0.04 7.94 7.29
N GLY A 553 -0.61 8.77 6.50
CA GLY A 553 -1.95 9.25 6.81
C GLY A 553 -3.01 8.16 6.56
N GLU A 554 -4.13 8.21 7.28
CA GLU A 554 -5.31 7.37 7.00
C GLU A 554 -6.39 8.14 6.22
N LYS A 555 -6.14 9.42 5.93
CA LYS A 555 -7.05 10.31 5.18
C LYS A 555 -6.32 10.99 4.04
N LYS A 556 -7.12 11.44 3.07
CA LYS A 556 -6.62 12.22 1.95
C LYS A 556 -6.10 13.59 2.44
N SER A 557 -4.90 13.95 2.04
CA SER A 557 -4.26 15.22 2.40
C SER A 557 -3.30 15.66 1.30
N GLY A 558 -3.00 16.95 1.22
CA GLY A 558 -1.95 17.47 0.35
C GLY A 558 -0.57 17.46 0.99
N TYR A 559 -0.52 17.38 2.32
CA TYR A 559 0.72 17.11 3.06
C TYR A 559 0.41 16.38 4.37
N LEU A 560 1.42 15.67 4.88
CA LEU A 560 1.43 15.08 6.21
C LEU A 560 2.64 15.62 6.98
N ALA A 561 2.40 16.06 8.21
CA ALA A 561 3.43 16.54 9.11
C ALA A 561 3.43 15.71 10.40
N VAL A 562 4.62 15.30 10.83
CA VAL A 562 4.85 14.68 12.15
C VAL A 562 5.90 15.51 12.87
N ALA A 563 5.65 15.87 14.12
CA ALA A 563 6.58 16.67 14.92
C ALA A 563 6.90 16.06 16.27
N PHE A 564 8.13 16.30 16.72
CA PHE A 564 8.65 15.89 18.02
C PHE A 564 8.56 17.06 19.00
N GLY A 565 7.67 16.94 19.98
CA GLY A 565 7.35 18.02 20.92
C GLY A 565 6.08 17.76 21.73
N GLY A 566 5.84 18.60 22.73
CA GLY A 566 4.63 18.53 23.56
C GLY A 566 3.38 19.17 22.92
N GLY A 567 3.53 19.78 21.75
CA GLY A 567 2.53 20.53 21.01
C GLY A 567 3.17 21.14 19.76
N MET A 568 2.46 22.04 19.06
CA MET A 568 2.99 22.71 17.86
C MET A 568 4.17 23.64 18.17
N VAL A 569 4.04 24.49 19.20
CA VAL A 569 5.09 25.44 19.59
C VAL A 569 6.23 24.70 20.30
N ASN A 570 7.47 25.05 19.96
CA ASN A 570 8.70 24.39 20.39
C ASN A 570 8.77 22.92 19.95
N SER A 571 8.47 22.64 18.69
CA SER A 571 8.56 21.29 18.11
C SER A 571 9.37 21.24 16.82
N TYR A 572 10.02 20.10 16.60
CA TYR A 572 10.72 19.80 15.34
C TYR A 572 9.80 19.00 14.44
N ALA A 573 9.38 19.58 13.33
CA ALA A 573 8.41 19.00 12.41
C ALA A 573 9.09 18.48 11.14
N TYR A 574 8.63 17.32 10.66
CA TYR A 574 8.98 16.75 9.38
C TYR A 574 7.73 16.73 8.53
N VAL A 575 7.82 17.32 7.34
CA VAL A 575 6.67 17.49 6.46
C VAL A 575 6.94 16.82 5.13
N GLY A 576 6.07 15.88 4.77
CA GLY A 576 6.05 15.21 3.47
C GLY A 576 4.92 15.74 2.59
N TRP A 577 5.21 16.06 1.34
CA TRP A 577 4.23 16.45 0.33
C TRP A 577 4.66 16.04 -1.08
N VAL A 578 3.73 16.06 -2.02
CA VAL A 578 4.01 15.83 -3.45
C VAL A 578 3.73 17.14 -4.21
N ASP A 579 4.65 17.55 -5.06
CA ASP A 579 4.49 18.75 -5.88
C ASP A 579 3.58 18.51 -7.11
N ASN A 580 3.39 19.56 -7.92
CA ASN A 580 2.56 19.48 -9.12
C ASN A 580 3.16 18.57 -10.21
N ASP A 581 4.47 18.35 -10.17
CA ASP A 581 5.19 17.50 -11.12
C ASP A 581 5.20 16.03 -10.69
N GLY A 582 4.52 15.70 -9.58
CA GLY A 582 4.42 14.36 -9.02
C GLY A 582 5.65 13.93 -8.22
N LYS A 583 6.60 14.84 -7.96
CA LYS A 583 7.80 14.56 -7.18
C LYS A 583 7.51 14.74 -5.68
N GLY A 584 7.85 13.73 -4.91
CA GLY A 584 7.73 13.76 -3.45
C GLY A 584 8.89 14.49 -2.77
N HIS A 585 8.57 15.27 -1.75
CA HIS A 585 9.52 16.03 -0.94
C HIS A 585 9.32 15.74 0.54
N VAL A 586 10.40 15.78 1.32
CA VAL A 586 10.39 15.63 2.78
C VAL A 586 11.41 16.58 3.38
N ASN A 587 10.93 17.59 4.12
CA ASN A 587 11.79 18.60 4.75
C ASN A 587 11.55 18.68 6.26
N ALA A 588 12.58 19.13 6.98
CA ALA A 588 12.54 19.37 8.43
C ALA A 588 12.38 20.87 8.74
N TYR A 589 11.64 21.16 9.81
CA TYR A 589 11.30 22.51 10.27
C TYR A 589 11.35 22.61 11.79
N TRP A 590 11.64 23.79 12.32
CA TRP A 590 11.49 24.18 13.71
C TRP A 590 10.33 25.16 13.87
N ILE A 591 9.46 24.92 14.84
CA ILE A 591 8.26 25.72 15.06
C ILE A 591 8.34 26.45 16.40
N ASP A 592 8.37 27.78 16.38
CA ASP A 592 8.45 28.64 17.59
C ASP A 592 7.16 29.43 17.88
N GLY A 593 6.12 29.24 17.06
CA GLY A 593 4.83 29.92 17.17
C GLY A 593 3.72 29.21 16.39
N LYS A 594 2.53 29.82 16.31
CA LYS A 594 1.35 29.22 15.64
C LYS A 594 1.05 29.81 14.26
N GLU A 595 1.77 30.85 13.88
CA GLU A 595 1.60 31.52 12.59
C GLU A 595 2.50 30.89 11.53
N ALA A 596 2.18 31.07 10.25
CA ALA A 596 2.96 30.51 9.15
C ALA A 596 4.43 31.02 9.15
N ILE A 597 4.66 32.26 9.61
CA ILE A 597 6.00 32.87 9.73
C ILE A 597 6.83 32.26 10.87
N SER A 598 6.19 31.53 11.79
CA SER A 598 6.85 30.87 12.93
C SER A 598 7.32 29.46 12.61
N VAL A 599 7.30 29.05 11.34
CA VAL A 599 7.78 27.76 10.85
C VAL A 599 9.07 28.01 10.07
N HIS A 600 10.19 27.59 10.66
CA HIS A 600 11.53 27.86 10.13
C HIS A 600 12.10 26.59 9.53
N PRO A 601 12.54 26.57 8.27
CA PRO A 601 13.21 25.41 7.69
C PRO A 601 14.53 25.13 8.43
N THR A 602 14.82 23.84 8.65
CA THR A 602 16.04 23.38 9.31
C THR A 602 16.86 22.50 8.39
N ASN A 603 18.19 22.53 8.54
CA ASN A 603 19.09 21.74 7.71
C ASN A 603 19.60 20.52 8.48
N GLU A 604 18.75 19.49 8.60
CA GLU A 604 19.11 18.20 9.19
C GLU A 604 19.68 17.24 8.11
N ASN A 605 20.60 16.35 8.51
CA ASN A 605 21.17 15.33 7.61
C ASN A 605 20.18 14.17 7.39
N LEU A 606 19.11 14.45 6.64
CA LEU A 606 18.11 13.46 6.26
C LEU A 606 18.64 12.65 5.06
N THR A 607 18.65 11.33 5.20
CA THR A 607 18.99 10.40 4.11
C THR A 607 17.78 9.55 3.78
N HIS A 608 17.71 9.00 2.56
CA HIS A 608 16.61 8.14 2.12
C HIS A 608 15.22 8.80 2.26
N ALA A 609 15.17 10.12 2.04
CA ALA A 609 13.96 10.90 2.17
C ALA A 609 13.09 10.72 0.92
N ARG A 610 11.91 10.09 1.07
CA ARG A 610 10.96 9.88 -0.02
C ARG A 610 9.53 10.15 0.44
N CYS A 611 8.70 10.68 -0.46
CA CYS A 611 7.28 10.89 -0.23
C CYS A 611 6.50 10.36 -1.43
N LYS A 612 5.43 9.61 -1.17
CA LYS A 612 4.50 9.09 -2.18
C LYS A 612 3.07 9.46 -1.79
N SER A 613 2.23 9.69 -2.80
CA SER A 613 0.80 9.94 -2.62
C SER A 613 0.01 8.85 -3.34
N GLU A 614 -0.62 7.95 -2.60
CA GLU A 614 -1.46 6.89 -3.15
C GLU A 614 -2.93 7.16 -2.82
N ASN A 615 -3.79 7.26 -3.83
CA ASN A 615 -5.21 7.61 -3.65
C ASN A 615 -5.46 8.90 -2.84
N GLY A 616 -4.49 9.82 -2.85
CA GLY A 616 -4.50 11.08 -2.09
C GLY A 616 -4.04 10.94 -0.65
N ILE A 617 -3.61 9.75 -0.20
CA ILE A 617 -3.01 9.52 1.10
C ILE A 617 -1.50 9.73 0.99
N ILE A 618 -0.98 10.63 1.82
CA ILE A 618 0.46 10.90 1.90
C ILE A 618 1.15 9.86 2.79
N THR A 619 2.20 9.27 2.25
CA THR A 619 3.16 8.45 2.98
C THR A 619 4.55 9.03 2.74
N PHE A 620 5.29 9.32 3.80
CA PHE A 620 6.66 9.74 3.68
C PHE A 620 7.58 9.02 4.65
N GLU A 621 8.84 8.92 4.29
CA GLU A 621 9.87 8.31 5.10
C GLU A 621 11.20 9.02 4.96
N PHE A 622 12.05 8.85 5.97
CA PHE A 622 13.40 9.40 6.03
C PHE A 622 14.21 8.69 7.11
N THR A 623 15.53 8.75 7.00
CA THR A 623 16.48 8.30 8.02
C THR A 623 17.27 9.49 8.55
N ARG A 624 17.38 9.59 9.87
CA ARG A 624 18.18 10.61 10.55
C ARG A 624 19.04 10.02 11.67
N PRO A 625 20.17 10.65 12.04
CA PRO A 625 20.92 10.25 13.22
C PRO A 625 20.12 10.54 14.50
N LEU A 626 20.35 9.77 15.57
CA LEU A 626 19.76 9.99 16.89
C LEU A 626 20.24 11.31 17.51
N GLN A 627 21.52 11.63 17.30
CA GLN A 627 22.16 12.87 17.75
C GLN A 627 22.69 13.69 16.56
N PRO A 628 22.38 14.99 16.48
CA PRO A 628 22.92 15.86 15.43
C PRO A 628 24.45 16.00 15.51
N SER A 629 25.12 16.17 14.37
CA SER A 629 26.58 16.33 14.27
C SER A 629 27.11 17.71 14.67
N CYS A 630 26.23 18.64 15.05
CA CYS A 630 26.56 20.03 15.38
C CYS A 630 26.54 20.32 16.89
N ALA A 631 27.23 21.38 17.31
CA ALA A 631 27.32 21.77 18.72
C ALA A 631 25.97 22.27 19.27
N LEU A 632 25.61 21.80 20.47
CA LEU A 632 24.40 22.22 21.21
C LEU A 632 24.28 23.75 21.30
N GLY A 633 23.08 24.27 21.04
CA GLY A 633 22.78 25.70 21.10
C GLY A 633 23.31 26.56 19.93
N SER A 634 24.03 25.97 18.96
CA SER A 634 24.52 26.73 17.80
C SER A 634 23.40 27.06 16.80
N ARG A 635 22.49 26.12 16.58
CA ARG A 635 21.29 26.26 15.74
C ARG A 635 20.12 25.49 16.37
N PRO A 636 18.85 25.80 16.04
CA PRO A 636 17.70 25.10 16.60
C PRO A 636 17.78 23.58 16.39
N GLU A 637 18.12 23.12 15.19
CA GLU A 637 18.20 21.70 14.83
C GLU A 637 19.20 20.89 15.67
N CYS A 638 20.24 21.53 16.21
CA CYS A 638 21.26 20.87 17.03
C CYS A 638 20.73 20.45 18.41
N ASN A 639 19.57 20.95 18.81
CA ASN A 639 18.92 20.58 20.06
C ASN A 639 17.89 19.44 19.87
N ASN A 640 17.68 18.97 18.64
CA ASN A 640 16.76 17.89 18.29
C ASN A 640 17.39 16.50 18.53
N ILE A 641 17.66 16.17 19.80
CA ILE A 641 18.26 14.89 20.21
C ILE A 641 17.16 13.88 20.53
N ILE A 642 17.25 12.67 19.99
CA ILE A 642 16.35 11.56 20.31
C ILE A 642 17.10 10.56 21.17
N ASP A 643 16.71 10.45 22.44
CA ASP A 643 17.13 9.36 23.32
C ASP A 643 16.12 8.22 23.22
N PRO A 644 16.48 7.06 22.63
CA PRO A 644 15.58 5.94 22.44
C PRO A 644 15.08 5.31 23.76
N THR A 645 15.76 5.57 24.89
CA THR A 645 15.36 5.07 26.21
C THR A 645 14.25 5.89 26.85
N THR A 646 14.02 7.12 26.37
CA THR A 646 12.99 8.03 26.88
C THR A 646 11.75 8.03 25.98
N PRO A 647 10.53 8.25 26.53
CA PRO A 647 9.34 8.35 25.70
C PRO A 647 9.38 9.58 24.79
N LEU A 648 9.39 9.36 23.48
CA LEU A 648 9.35 10.41 22.47
C LEU A 648 7.92 10.95 22.35
N LYS A 649 7.74 12.26 22.51
CA LYS A 649 6.43 12.91 22.35
C LYS A 649 6.24 13.25 20.87
N VAL A 650 5.20 12.68 20.28
CA VAL A 650 4.89 12.83 18.84
C VAL A 650 3.52 13.47 18.67
N VAL A 651 3.47 14.53 17.87
CA VAL A 651 2.25 15.20 17.40
C VAL A 651 2.19 15.13 15.88
N TRP A 652 1.01 15.31 15.30
CA TRP A 652 0.83 15.23 13.85
C TRP A 652 -0.18 16.25 13.33
N ALA A 653 -0.05 16.61 12.05
CA ALA A 653 -0.96 17.51 11.36
C ALA A 653 -1.08 17.15 9.87
N MET A 654 -2.23 17.44 9.27
CA MET A 654 -2.51 17.28 7.85
C MET A 654 -3.20 18.54 7.32
N GLY A 655 -2.91 18.89 6.07
CA GLY A 655 -3.56 20.02 5.42
C GLY A 655 -3.64 19.86 3.91
N ALA A 656 -4.13 20.90 3.23
CA ALA A 656 -4.47 20.83 1.81
C ALA A 656 -3.27 21.06 0.88
N ARG A 657 -2.27 21.85 1.29
CA ARG A 657 -1.11 22.17 0.44
C ARG A 657 0.11 22.57 1.27
N TRP A 658 1.28 22.11 0.85
CA TRP A 658 2.58 22.57 1.34
C TRP A 658 3.40 23.18 0.22
N SER A 659 4.30 24.10 0.55
CA SER A 659 5.20 24.76 -0.39
C SER A 659 6.48 25.17 0.33
N GLU A 660 7.63 24.98 -0.32
CA GLU A 660 8.95 25.14 0.30
C GLU A 660 9.31 26.60 0.59
N ASP A 661 9.00 27.52 -0.34
CA ASP A 661 9.55 28.89 -0.27
C ASP A 661 8.67 29.93 0.45
N HIS A 662 7.34 29.76 0.47
CA HIS A 662 6.41 30.76 0.99
C HIS A 662 5.22 30.13 1.72
N LEU A 663 5.36 29.94 3.03
CA LEU A 663 4.26 29.50 3.90
C LEU A 663 3.30 30.67 4.15
N SER A 664 2.02 30.42 3.95
CA SER A 664 0.91 31.36 4.16
C SER A 664 -0.24 30.69 4.91
N GLU A 665 -1.33 31.41 5.18
CA GLU A 665 -2.55 30.82 5.75
C GLU A 665 -3.12 29.66 4.91
N ARG A 666 -2.78 29.56 3.63
CA ARG A 666 -3.19 28.44 2.77
C ARG A 666 -2.52 27.11 3.14
N ASN A 667 -1.41 27.17 3.89
CA ASN A 667 -0.68 26.01 4.38
C ASN A 667 -1.15 25.57 5.77
N MET A 668 -2.21 26.20 6.31
CA MET A 668 -2.75 25.83 7.60
C MET A 668 -3.28 24.40 7.58
N HIS A 669 -3.01 23.67 8.65
CA HIS A 669 -3.54 22.32 8.82
C HIS A 669 -5.06 22.36 8.98
N SER A 670 -5.76 21.39 8.39
CA SER A 670 -7.20 21.20 8.56
C SER A 670 -7.51 20.15 9.61
N ILE A 671 -6.55 19.23 9.87
CA ILE A 671 -6.69 18.14 10.83
C ILE A 671 -5.40 18.03 11.64
N THR A 672 -5.50 17.89 12.95
CA THR A 672 -4.36 17.81 13.87
C THR A 672 -4.59 16.84 15.01
N SER A 673 -3.50 16.37 15.60
CA SER A 673 -3.54 15.69 16.90
C SER A 673 -4.10 16.59 17.99
N SER A 674 -5.01 16.07 18.81
CA SER A 674 -5.53 16.79 19.98
C SER A 674 -4.51 16.93 21.13
N ARG A 675 -3.52 16.01 21.18
CA ARG A 675 -2.48 15.91 22.23
C ARG A 675 -1.26 15.12 21.73
N PRO A 676 -0.09 15.25 22.39
CA PRO A 676 1.08 14.44 22.08
C PRO A 676 0.94 12.98 22.53
N VAL A 677 1.31 12.05 21.67
CA VAL A 677 1.44 10.61 21.99
C VAL A 677 2.85 10.33 22.50
N ARG A 678 2.99 9.55 23.58
CA ARG A 678 4.29 9.13 24.11
C ARG A 678 4.69 7.79 23.49
N VAL A 679 5.61 7.81 22.54
CA VAL A 679 6.13 6.64 21.82
C VAL A 679 7.37 6.11 22.52
N LEU A 680 7.34 4.85 22.95
CA LEU A 680 8.47 4.13 23.54
C LEU A 680 9.23 3.40 22.43
N LEU A 681 10.28 4.05 21.89
CA LEU A 681 10.99 3.60 20.69
C LEU A 681 11.61 2.20 20.85
N MET A 682 12.17 1.87 22.01
CA MET A 682 12.77 0.55 22.27
C MET A 682 11.74 -0.58 22.42
N ARG A 683 10.50 -0.26 22.80
CA ARG A 683 9.46 -1.27 23.12
C ARG A 683 8.49 -1.51 21.96
N GLY A 684 8.43 -0.61 20.98
CA GLY A 684 7.45 -0.73 19.90
C GLY A 684 6.02 -0.37 20.32
N SER A 685 5.85 0.48 21.34
CA SER A 685 4.52 0.77 21.93
C SER A 685 4.33 2.26 22.21
N ALA A 686 3.09 2.73 22.31
CA ALA A 686 2.79 4.07 22.82
C ALA A 686 1.84 4.04 24.03
N GLU A 687 2.02 5.01 24.93
CA GLU A 687 1.15 5.24 26.08
C GLU A 687 0.21 6.41 25.79
N ALA A 688 -1.10 6.18 25.91
CA ALA A 688 -2.10 7.24 25.93
C ALA A 688 -2.20 7.80 27.37
N GLU A 689 -2.13 9.12 27.51
CA GLU A 689 -2.38 9.79 28.79
C GLU A 689 -3.83 9.51 29.22
N GLN A 690 -4.05 8.75 30.30
CA GLN A 690 -5.38 8.35 30.79
C GLN A 690 -6.08 9.53 31.49
N ASP A 691 -7.23 9.97 30.96
CA ASP A 691 -8.05 11.04 31.54
C ASP A 691 -8.87 10.57 32.76
N LEU A 692 -8.44 10.93 33.97
CA LEU A 692 -9.23 10.75 35.22
C LEU A 692 -10.39 11.77 35.37
N ARG A 693 -10.67 12.59 34.33
CA ARG A 693 -11.61 13.73 34.38
C ARG A 693 -13.07 13.34 34.69
N PRO A 694 -13.67 12.31 34.06
CA PRO A 694 -15.08 11.99 34.28
C PRO A 694 -15.36 11.52 35.71
N VAL A 695 -14.44 10.72 36.28
CA VAL A 695 -14.62 10.13 37.61
C VAL A 695 -14.51 11.17 38.72
N LEU A 696 -13.56 12.11 38.60
CA LEU A 696 -13.39 13.17 39.59
C LEU A 696 -14.56 14.18 39.56
N ALA A 697 -15.19 14.39 38.39
CA ALA A 697 -16.40 15.20 38.27
C ALA A 697 -17.59 14.56 39.00
N VAL A 698 -17.77 13.23 38.88
CA VAL A 698 -18.81 12.49 39.61
C VAL A 698 -18.59 12.57 41.12
N HIS A 699 -17.36 12.41 41.60
CA HIS A 699 -17.02 12.62 43.01
C HIS A 699 -17.45 14.02 43.50
N GLY A 700 -17.08 15.07 42.77
CA GLY A 700 -17.42 16.45 43.11
C GLY A 700 -18.94 16.68 43.20
N PHE A 701 -19.70 16.18 42.23
CA PHE A 701 -21.17 16.28 42.22
C PHE A 701 -21.81 15.60 43.44
N MET A 702 -21.38 14.39 43.76
CA MET A 702 -21.89 13.65 44.92
C MET A 702 -21.62 14.38 46.24
N MET A 703 -20.41 14.95 46.39
CA MET A 703 -20.05 15.72 47.59
C MET A 703 -20.89 16.99 47.73
N PHE A 704 -21.23 17.67 46.62
CA PHE A 704 -22.12 18.84 46.65
C PHE A 704 -23.55 18.47 47.08
N VAL A 705 -24.11 17.38 46.56
CA VAL A 705 -25.46 16.91 46.96
C VAL A 705 -25.51 16.60 48.46
N ALA A 706 -24.47 15.95 48.99
CA ALA A 706 -24.43 15.61 50.41
C ALA A 706 -24.21 16.84 51.31
N TRP A 707 -23.11 17.57 51.13
CA TRP A 707 -22.68 18.65 52.03
C TRP A 707 -23.35 20.00 51.73
N GLY A 708 -23.79 20.23 50.49
CA GLY A 708 -24.44 21.47 50.07
C GLY A 708 -25.95 21.47 50.21
N ILE A 709 -26.60 20.29 50.26
CA ILE A 709 -28.06 20.16 50.23
C ILE A 709 -28.59 19.28 51.37
N LEU A 710 -28.26 17.98 51.38
CA LEU A 710 -28.94 17.02 52.27
C LEU A 710 -28.61 17.21 53.76
N LEU A 711 -27.33 17.27 54.12
CA LEU A 711 -26.91 17.42 55.52
C LEU A 711 -27.34 18.78 56.11
N PRO A 712 -27.15 19.93 55.43
CA PRO A 712 -27.72 21.21 55.87
C PRO A 712 -29.25 21.19 55.95
N GLY A 713 -29.92 20.60 54.95
CA GLY A 713 -31.38 20.47 54.93
C GLY A 713 -31.93 19.71 56.14
N GLY A 714 -31.25 18.64 56.55
CA GLY A 714 -31.58 17.90 57.77
C GLY A 714 -31.43 18.75 59.04
N ILE A 715 -30.42 19.61 59.12
CA ILE A 715 -30.23 20.54 60.26
C ILE A 715 -31.36 21.58 60.31
N LEU A 716 -31.74 22.14 59.16
CA LEU A 716 -32.85 23.09 59.07
C LEU A 716 -34.19 22.44 59.45
N ALA A 717 -34.42 21.20 59.04
CA ALA A 717 -35.60 20.44 59.43
C ALA A 717 -35.70 20.28 60.96
N ALA A 718 -34.59 19.94 61.63
CA ALA A 718 -34.56 19.79 63.09
C ALA A 718 -34.79 21.10 63.85
N ARG A 719 -34.52 22.25 63.24
CA ARG A 719 -34.72 23.57 63.85
C ARG A 719 -36.13 24.12 63.62
N TYR A 720 -36.58 24.15 62.37
CA TYR A 720 -37.75 24.93 61.95
C TYR A 720 -39.02 24.10 61.75
N LEU A 721 -38.92 22.78 61.56
CA LEU A 721 -40.09 21.92 61.28
C LEU A 721 -40.72 21.29 62.55
N LYS A 722 -40.37 21.77 63.74
CA LYS A 722 -40.91 21.27 65.02
C LYS A 722 -42.43 21.43 65.18
N HIS A 723 -43.09 22.19 64.31
CA HIS A 723 -44.54 22.40 64.31
C HIS A 723 -45.32 21.23 63.67
N LEU A 724 -44.65 20.31 62.98
CA LEU A 724 -45.28 19.10 62.42
C LEU A 724 -45.74 18.19 63.58
N LYS A 725 -46.98 17.72 63.52
CA LYS A 725 -47.56 16.85 64.55
C LYS A 725 -46.75 15.54 64.68
N GLY A 726 -46.46 15.12 65.92
CA GLY A 726 -45.70 13.91 66.23
C GLY A 726 -44.19 14.05 66.00
N ASP A 727 -43.51 12.94 65.73
CA ASP A 727 -42.04 12.89 65.53
C ASP A 727 -41.60 13.17 64.07
N GLY A 728 -42.47 13.78 63.26
CA GLY A 728 -42.21 13.99 61.82
C GLY A 728 -40.94 14.79 61.51
N TRP A 729 -40.65 15.84 62.29
CA TRP A 729 -39.40 16.62 62.14
C TRP A 729 -38.15 15.78 62.42
N PHE A 730 -38.25 14.85 63.38
CA PHE A 730 -37.14 14.00 63.79
C PHE A 730 -36.86 12.93 62.73
N GLN A 731 -37.92 12.35 62.16
CA GLN A 731 -37.79 11.41 61.02
C GLN A 731 -37.15 12.08 59.80
N ILE A 732 -37.60 13.29 59.43
CA ILE A 732 -37.05 14.04 58.29
C ILE A 732 -35.56 14.35 58.53
N HIS A 733 -35.19 14.80 59.73
CA HIS A 733 -33.80 15.01 60.09
C HIS A 733 -32.98 13.73 59.91
N VAL A 734 -33.42 12.63 60.52
CA VAL A 734 -32.70 11.34 60.49
C VAL A 734 -32.53 10.83 59.06
N TYR A 735 -33.59 10.85 58.23
CA TYR A 735 -33.50 10.37 56.84
C TYR A 735 -32.55 11.21 55.98
N LEU A 736 -32.55 12.53 56.12
CA LEU A 736 -31.64 13.41 55.39
C LEU A 736 -30.19 13.25 55.84
N GLN A 737 -29.95 13.00 57.14
CA GLN A 737 -28.60 12.76 57.65
C GLN A 737 -28.03 11.41 57.17
N TYR A 738 -28.82 10.33 57.23
CA TYR A 738 -28.37 9.02 56.74
C TYR A 738 -28.17 8.99 55.22
N SER A 739 -29.05 9.62 54.44
CA SER A 739 -28.90 9.68 52.98
C SER A 739 -27.69 10.52 52.56
N GLY A 740 -27.47 11.66 53.21
CA GLY A 740 -26.27 12.48 53.00
C GLY A 740 -24.99 11.71 53.32
N LEU A 741 -24.93 11.03 54.46
CA LEU A 741 -23.75 10.27 54.86
C LEU A 741 -23.46 9.08 53.92
N ALA A 742 -24.50 8.40 53.43
CA ALA A 742 -24.34 7.31 52.45
C ALA A 742 -23.70 7.79 51.14
N ILE A 743 -24.14 8.96 50.62
CA ILE A 743 -23.56 9.57 49.42
C ILE A 743 -22.09 9.98 49.65
N VAL A 744 -21.76 10.49 50.84
CA VAL A 744 -20.37 10.81 51.21
C VAL A 744 -19.49 9.57 51.16
N VAL A 745 -19.91 8.46 51.76
CA VAL A 745 -19.13 7.20 51.74
C VAL A 745 -18.94 6.70 50.30
N LEU A 746 -20.02 6.68 49.51
CA LEU A 746 -19.97 6.19 48.13
C LEU A 746 -19.05 7.04 47.26
N GLY A 747 -19.14 8.38 47.35
CA GLY A 747 -18.30 9.27 46.54
C GLY A 747 -16.83 9.20 46.91
N VAL A 748 -16.48 8.93 48.18
CA VAL A 748 -15.08 8.71 48.60
C VAL A 748 -14.54 7.38 48.09
N LEU A 749 -15.34 6.31 48.15
CA LEU A 749 -14.95 4.99 47.62
C LEU A 749 -14.68 5.05 46.11
N PHE A 750 -15.54 5.72 45.34
CA PHE A 750 -15.31 5.92 43.90
C PHE A 750 -14.01 6.66 43.62
N ALA A 751 -13.72 7.73 44.36
CA ALA A 751 -12.47 8.48 44.19
C ALA A 751 -11.23 7.65 44.56
N ALA A 752 -11.29 6.87 45.65
CA ALA A 752 -10.18 6.05 46.11
C ALA A 752 -9.88 4.85 45.19
N ALA A 753 -10.93 4.22 44.65
CA ALA A 753 -10.79 3.11 43.71
C ALA A 753 -10.09 3.54 42.41
N GLU A 754 -10.46 4.71 41.87
CA GLU A 754 -9.89 5.20 40.61
C GLU A 754 -8.46 5.74 40.77
N LEU A 755 -8.18 6.42 41.89
CA LEU A 755 -6.84 6.94 42.19
C LEU A 755 -5.84 5.86 42.64
N ARG A 756 -6.27 4.58 42.68
CA ARG A 756 -5.49 3.43 43.17
C ARG A 756 -4.84 3.68 44.53
N GLY A 757 -5.50 4.42 45.41
CA GLY A 757 -4.97 4.78 46.72
C GLY A 757 -5.60 6.04 47.34
N PHE A 758 -5.36 6.23 48.65
CA PHE A 758 -5.86 7.37 49.43
C PHE A 758 -4.69 8.20 49.96
N PHE A 759 -4.41 9.36 49.35
CA PHE A 759 -3.26 10.21 49.66
C PHE A 759 -3.66 11.53 50.35
N ILE A 760 -3.11 11.82 51.53
CA ILE A 760 -3.49 12.98 52.36
C ILE A 760 -2.53 14.17 52.15
N ASN A 761 -2.25 14.52 50.89
CA ASN A 761 -1.30 15.59 50.57
C ASN A 761 -2.00 16.93 50.28
N SER A 762 -3.23 16.89 49.77
CA SER A 762 -3.98 18.09 49.38
C SER A 762 -4.79 18.69 50.53
N VAL A 763 -4.93 20.02 50.53
CA VAL A 763 -5.78 20.79 51.44
C VAL A 763 -7.23 20.29 51.40
N HIS A 764 -7.74 19.94 50.21
CA HIS A 764 -9.05 19.34 50.02
C HIS A 764 -9.22 18.04 50.80
N VAL A 765 -8.25 17.13 50.68
CA VAL A 765 -8.31 15.82 51.35
C VAL A 765 -8.27 15.98 52.87
N LYS A 766 -7.48 16.93 53.40
CA LYS A 766 -7.41 17.22 54.83
C LYS A 766 -8.76 17.67 55.39
N PHE A 767 -9.39 18.68 54.78
CA PHE A 767 -10.72 19.14 55.20
C PHE A 767 -11.80 18.08 54.97
N GLY A 768 -11.73 17.33 53.87
CA GLY A 768 -12.64 16.24 53.55
C GLY A 768 -12.62 15.13 54.60
N VAL A 769 -11.44 14.67 55.02
CA VAL A 769 -11.28 13.66 56.08
C VAL A 769 -11.84 14.16 57.40
N ILE A 770 -11.54 15.41 57.80
CA ILE A 770 -12.08 16.00 59.02
C ILE A 770 -13.62 16.03 58.98
N ALA A 771 -14.21 16.45 57.87
CA ALA A 771 -15.66 16.50 57.69
C ALA A 771 -16.30 15.10 57.77
N ILE A 772 -15.69 14.09 57.13
CA ILE A 772 -16.16 12.69 57.16
C ILE A 772 -16.10 12.13 58.58
N LEU A 773 -14.99 12.34 59.30
CA LEU A 773 -14.84 11.85 60.68
C LEU A 773 -15.89 12.46 61.61
N LEU A 774 -16.09 13.78 61.54
CA LEU A 774 -17.11 14.47 62.34
C LEU A 774 -18.53 14.05 61.95
N GLY A 775 -18.79 13.79 60.66
CA GLY A 775 -20.07 13.31 60.14
C GLY A 775 -20.39 11.88 60.58
N CYS A 776 -19.45 10.94 60.45
CA CYS A 776 -19.59 9.56 60.90
C CYS A 776 -19.70 9.44 62.44
N PHE A 777 -19.16 10.40 63.18
CA PHE A 777 -19.34 10.46 64.63
C PHE A 777 -20.77 10.86 65.03
N GLN A 778 -21.54 11.56 64.17
CA GLN A 778 -22.91 11.98 64.50
C GLN A 778 -23.87 10.81 64.75
N PRO A 779 -23.94 9.75 63.92
CA PRO A 779 -24.77 8.58 64.21
C PRO A 779 -24.37 7.83 65.50
N VAL A 780 -23.07 7.71 65.77
CA VAL A 780 -22.56 7.09 67.01
C VAL A 780 -23.01 7.89 68.22
N ASN A 781 -22.85 9.21 68.15
CA ASN A 781 -23.34 10.12 69.17
C ASN A 781 -24.88 10.01 69.33
N ALA A 782 -25.62 9.91 68.22
CA ALA A 782 -27.07 9.77 68.23
C ALA A 782 -27.55 8.44 68.86
N TYR A 783 -26.77 7.36 68.75
CA TYR A 783 -27.06 6.09 69.43
C TYR A 783 -26.94 6.21 70.95
N LEU A 784 -25.96 6.97 71.43
CA LEU A 784 -25.73 7.24 72.86
C LEU A 784 -26.70 8.26 73.47
N ARG A 785 -27.74 8.64 72.73
CA ARG A 785 -28.72 9.66 73.12
C ARG A 785 -29.47 9.25 74.40
N PRO A 786 -29.35 10.02 75.50
CA PRO A 786 -30.11 9.75 76.73
C PRO A 786 -31.62 9.90 76.51
N LYS A 787 -32.43 9.12 77.25
CA LYS A 787 -33.90 9.14 77.19
C LYS A 787 -34.44 10.56 77.39
N ARG A 788 -35.55 10.86 76.70
CA ARG A 788 -36.26 12.13 76.85
C ARG A 788 -36.84 12.19 78.28
N PRO A 789 -36.72 13.32 78.99
CA PRO A 789 -37.44 13.49 80.25
C PRO A 789 -38.95 13.44 79.99
N ASP A 790 -39.68 12.78 80.90
CA ASP A 790 -41.15 12.79 80.87
C ASP A 790 -41.67 14.18 81.24
N ASN A 791 -42.92 14.47 80.89
CA ASN A 791 -43.49 15.82 80.99
C ASN A 791 -43.35 16.37 82.43
N GLY A 792 -42.56 17.45 82.58
CA GLY A 792 -42.37 18.15 83.86
C GLY A 792 -41.04 17.87 84.57
N GLU A 793 -40.24 16.88 84.14
CA GLU A 793 -38.94 16.59 84.77
C GLU A 793 -37.79 17.44 84.19
N VAL A 794 -36.89 17.91 85.08
CA VAL A 794 -35.67 18.64 84.68
C VAL A 794 -34.72 17.68 83.96
N ALA A 795 -34.25 18.07 82.77
CA ALA A 795 -33.37 17.23 81.96
C ALA A 795 -32.08 16.85 82.72
N SER A 796 -31.74 15.56 82.71
CA SER A 796 -30.48 15.05 83.28
C SER A 796 -29.25 15.79 82.73
N SER A 797 -28.24 16.06 83.55
CA SER A 797 -26.98 16.71 83.12
C SER A 797 -26.31 15.97 81.94
N LYS A 798 -26.50 14.65 81.84
CA LYS A 798 -26.04 13.83 80.69
C LYS A 798 -26.77 14.17 79.39
N ARG A 799 -28.07 14.47 79.46
CA ARG A 799 -28.91 14.87 78.31
C ARG A 799 -28.48 16.25 77.79
N ILE A 800 -28.23 17.20 78.69
CA ILE A 800 -27.80 18.56 78.34
C ILE A 800 -26.40 18.54 77.70
N LEU A 801 -25.47 17.78 78.29
CA LEU A 801 -24.12 17.61 77.73
C LEU A 801 -24.16 16.97 76.34
N TRP A 802 -24.98 15.93 76.15
CA TRP A 802 -25.18 15.30 74.85
C TRP A 802 -25.74 16.27 73.81
N GLU A 803 -26.74 17.09 74.17
CA GLU A 803 -27.32 18.08 73.25
C GLU A 803 -26.28 19.12 72.81
N TYR A 804 -25.45 19.60 73.73
CA TYR A 804 -24.37 20.52 73.41
C TYR A 804 -23.32 19.87 72.49
N LEU A 805 -22.86 18.65 72.83
CA LEU A 805 -21.90 17.91 72.03
C LEU A 805 -22.43 17.63 70.62
N HIS A 806 -23.67 17.17 70.48
CA HIS A 806 -24.31 16.89 69.19
C HIS A 806 -24.43 18.15 68.32
N VAL A 807 -24.91 19.27 68.88
CA VAL A 807 -25.07 20.52 68.12
C VAL A 807 -23.71 21.11 67.73
N MET A 808 -22.72 21.10 68.63
CA MET A 808 -21.40 21.68 68.35
C MET A 808 -20.65 20.87 67.28
N THR A 809 -20.59 19.55 67.46
CA THR A 809 -19.89 18.66 66.51
C THR A 809 -20.57 18.67 65.13
N GLY A 810 -21.90 18.73 65.06
CA GLY A 810 -22.63 18.85 63.80
C GLY A 810 -22.36 20.17 63.07
N ARG A 811 -22.24 21.29 63.79
CA ARG A 811 -21.88 22.59 63.18
C ARG A 811 -20.45 22.61 62.66
N CYS A 812 -19.51 22.05 63.43
CA CYS A 812 -18.12 21.92 62.99
C CYS A 812 -18.01 21.07 61.71
N ALA A 813 -18.79 19.99 61.61
CA ALA A 813 -18.83 19.14 60.41
C ALA A 813 -19.24 19.92 59.15
N ILE A 814 -20.28 20.77 59.25
CA ILE A 814 -20.73 21.60 58.12
C ILE A 814 -19.66 22.61 57.70
N VAL A 815 -19.01 23.29 58.65
CA VAL A 815 -17.94 24.24 58.33
C VAL A 815 -16.77 23.55 57.61
N ALA A 816 -16.36 22.37 58.10
CA ALA A 816 -15.33 21.55 57.45
C ALA A 816 -15.77 21.08 56.04
N GLY A 817 -17.04 20.69 55.88
CA GLY A 817 -17.59 20.27 54.59
C GLY A 817 -17.63 21.38 53.54
N ILE A 818 -17.99 22.61 53.93
CA ILE A 818 -17.96 23.79 53.04
C ILE A 818 -16.51 24.09 52.61
N ALA A 819 -15.56 24.07 53.55
CA ALA A 819 -14.15 24.27 53.25
C ALA A 819 -13.62 23.18 52.30
N ALA A 820 -14.05 21.92 52.47
CA ALA A 820 -13.69 20.81 51.59
C ALA A 820 -14.24 20.99 50.17
N LEU A 821 -15.48 21.46 49.99
CA LEU A 821 -16.06 21.72 48.67
C LEU A 821 -15.28 22.81 47.91
N ILE A 822 -15.03 23.95 48.55
CA ILE A 822 -14.32 25.07 47.92
C ILE A 822 -12.87 24.70 47.58
N SER A 823 -12.14 24.08 48.52
CA SER A 823 -10.76 23.65 48.28
C SER A 823 -10.67 22.52 47.25
N GLY A 824 -11.70 21.66 47.13
CA GLY A 824 -11.77 20.63 46.11
C GLY A 824 -11.90 21.18 44.70
N MET A 825 -12.65 22.28 44.52
CA MET A 825 -12.86 22.88 43.22
C MET A 825 -11.59 23.63 42.78
N ASN A 826 -10.91 24.32 43.70
CA ASN A 826 -9.59 24.90 43.43
C ASN A 826 -8.57 23.83 42.99
N HIS A 827 -8.52 22.70 43.70
CA HIS A 827 -7.60 21.61 43.36
C HIS A 827 -7.91 20.99 41.99
N LEU A 828 -9.18 20.95 41.58
CA LEU A 828 -9.58 20.53 40.23
C LEU A 828 -9.14 21.55 39.17
N GLY A 829 -9.27 22.84 39.45
CA GLY A 829 -8.83 23.94 38.58
C GLY A 829 -7.32 23.93 38.33
N ASP A 830 -6.53 23.82 39.40
CA ASP A 830 -5.06 23.77 39.32
C ASP A 830 -4.57 22.59 38.48
N ARG A 831 -5.31 21.48 38.46
CA ARG A 831 -4.95 20.25 37.73
C ARG A 831 -5.32 20.30 36.24
N TYR A 832 -6.36 21.02 35.86
CA TYR A 832 -6.94 20.95 34.50
C TYR A 832 -7.03 22.30 33.76
N GLY A 833 -6.62 23.41 34.37
CA GLY A 833 -6.41 24.69 33.69
C GLY A 833 -7.66 25.35 33.10
N GLY A 834 -8.86 25.03 33.60
CA GLY A 834 -10.13 25.51 33.03
C GLY A 834 -10.64 26.81 33.66
N GLU A 835 -10.85 27.85 32.85
CA GLU A 835 -11.49 29.12 33.26
C GLU A 835 -12.90 28.92 33.86
N THR A 836 -13.57 27.82 33.50
CA THR A 836 -14.91 27.43 33.98
C THR A 836 -14.95 27.12 35.47
N VAL A 837 -13.82 26.73 36.09
CA VAL A 837 -13.76 26.39 37.52
C VAL A 837 -13.93 27.63 38.39
N HIS A 838 -13.45 28.79 37.92
CA HIS A 838 -13.63 30.05 38.63
C HIS A 838 -15.13 30.42 38.75
N GLY A 839 -15.89 30.23 37.67
CA GLY A 839 -17.34 30.46 37.67
C GLY A 839 -18.11 29.52 38.62
N LEU A 840 -17.74 28.23 38.66
CA LEU A 840 -18.36 27.26 39.56
C LEU A 840 -18.07 27.56 41.04
N ASN A 841 -16.88 28.05 41.37
CA ASN A 841 -16.54 28.49 42.72
C ASN A 841 -17.39 29.68 43.18
N TRP A 842 -17.59 30.68 42.33
CA TRP A 842 -18.48 31.81 42.62
C TRP A 842 -19.93 31.34 42.82
N ALA A 843 -20.41 30.41 42.00
CA ALA A 843 -21.74 29.82 42.16
C ALA A 843 -21.90 29.10 43.52
N LEU A 844 -20.90 28.34 43.95
CA LEU A 844 -20.89 27.68 45.27
C LEU A 844 -20.92 28.68 46.43
N ILE A 845 -20.14 29.76 46.35
CA ILE A 845 -20.13 30.81 47.38
C ILE A 845 -21.52 31.48 47.47
N ILE A 846 -22.11 31.83 46.32
CA ILE A 846 -23.46 32.42 46.26
C ILE A 846 -24.50 31.47 46.85
N TRP A 847 -24.41 30.16 46.57
CA TRP A 847 -25.31 29.14 47.14
C TRP A 847 -25.30 29.15 48.67
N PHE A 848 -24.11 29.14 49.29
CA PHE A 848 -24.02 29.16 50.76
C PHE A 848 -24.45 30.50 51.37
N LEU A 849 -24.20 31.63 50.70
CA LEU A 849 -24.71 32.94 51.12
C LEU A 849 -26.24 33.00 51.09
N MET A 850 -26.86 32.47 50.04
CA MET A 850 -28.33 32.35 49.96
C MET A 850 -28.89 31.48 51.09
N GLY A 851 -28.24 30.35 51.39
CA GLY A 851 -28.61 29.51 52.52
C GLY A 851 -28.49 30.23 53.88
N ALA A 852 -27.44 31.03 54.08
CA ALA A 852 -27.27 31.81 55.31
C ALA A 852 -28.34 32.90 55.45
N LEU A 853 -28.68 33.61 54.37
CA LEU A 853 -29.76 34.59 54.35
C LEU A 853 -31.12 33.95 54.66
N LEU A 854 -31.39 32.77 54.13
CA LEU A 854 -32.60 32.00 54.46
C LEU A 854 -32.68 31.70 55.96
N VAL A 855 -31.57 31.28 56.58
CA VAL A 855 -31.52 31.03 58.04
C VAL A 855 -31.79 32.31 58.82
N VAL A 856 -31.19 33.44 58.44
CA VAL A 856 -31.43 34.75 59.08
C VAL A 856 -32.91 35.16 58.95
N TYR A 857 -33.50 34.97 57.77
CA TYR A 857 -34.91 35.25 57.53
C TYR A 857 -35.83 34.39 58.42
N LEU A 858 -35.59 33.08 58.47
CA LEU A 858 -36.37 32.15 59.30
C LEU A 858 -36.21 32.46 60.80
N GLU A 859 -35.01 32.82 61.25
CA GLU A 859 -34.75 33.20 62.64
C GLU A 859 -35.44 34.52 63.02
N ASN A 860 -35.43 35.52 62.14
CA ASN A 860 -36.15 36.78 62.34
C ASN A 860 -37.67 36.55 62.41
N GLY A 861 -38.20 35.65 61.58
CA GLY A 861 -39.60 35.21 61.63
C GLY A 861 -39.97 34.54 62.95
N GLU A 862 -39.11 33.64 63.47
CA GLU A 862 -39.31 33.03 64.78
C GLU A 862 -39.24 34.05 65.93
N ARG A 863 -38.27 34.97 65.89
CA ARG A 863 -38.14 36.05 66.90
C ARG A 863 -39.37 36.95 66.92
N LYS A 864 -39.91 37.30 65.75
CA LYS A 864 -41.16 38.06 65.64
C LYS A 864 -42.35 37.30 66.23
N ARG A 865 -42.51 36.01 65.91
CA ARG A 865 -43.55 35.15 66.52
C ARG A 865 -43.43 35.02 68.03
N ARG A 866 -42.21 34.96 68.59
CA ARG A 866 -41.97 34.97 70.05
C ARG A 866 -42.34 36.32 70.67
N ARG A 867 -42.03 37.43 69.99
CA ARG A 867 -42.39 38.79 70.44
C ARG A 867 -43.90 39.01 70.44
N ASP A 868 -44.61 38.56 69.40
CA ASP A 868 -46.07 38.67 69.31
C ASP A 868 -46.79 37.81 70.37
N ARG A 869 -46.25 36.63 70.71
CA ARG A 869 -46.74 35.82 71.86
C ARG A 869 -46.49 36.47 73.23
N SER A 870 -45.44 37.28 73.36
CA SER A 870 -45.13 38.01 74.61
C SER A 870 -46.02 39.24 74.79
N PHE A 871 -46.43 39.91 73.71
CA PHE A 871 -47.30 41.10 73.76
C PHE A 871 -48.79 40.74 73.92
N GLY A 872 -49.23 39.57 73.46
CA GLY A 872 -50.62 39.12 73.65
C GLY A 872 -50.99 38.70 75.08
N LYS A 873 -50.02 38.58 76.00
CA LYS A 873 -50.20 38.05 77.36
C LYS A 873 -50.15 39.13 78.47
N SER A 874 -49.97 40.41 78.12
CA SER A 874 -49.70 41.50 79.08
C SER A 874 -50.73 42.63 79.06
N ASN A 875 -52.03 42.32 78.86
CA ASN A 875 -53.10 43.29 79.12
C ASN A 875 -54.30 42.59 79.80
N TRP A 876 -54.37 42.77 81.12
CA TRP A 876 -55.52 42.78 82.04
C TRP A 876 -55.25 42.03 83.35
N VAL A 877 -55.05 42.85 84.37
CA VAL A 877 -55.14 42.57 85.81
C VAL A 877 -56.47 43.17 86.27
N LEU A 878 -57.28 42.44 87.06
CA LEU A 878 -57.60 42.76 88.47
C LEU A 878 -58.67 41.79 89.00
N GLY A 879 -58.38 41.05 90.09
CA GLY A 879 -59.43 40.40 90.89
C GLY A 879 -59.06 39.11 91.62
N ASN A 880 -58.30 39.24 92.70
CA ASN A 880 -58.41 38.53 93.98
C ASN A 880 -58.33 36.98 94.14
N ILE A 881 -57.44 36.62 95.08
CA ILE A 881 -57.52 35.60 96.15
C ILE A 881 -56.91 34.20 95.85
N GLU A 882 -55.88 33.93 96.68
CA GLU A 882 -55.35 32.66 97.23
C GLU A 882 -54.67 31.60 96.33
N GLU A 883 -53.47 31.27 96.81
CA GLU A 883 -52.84 29.96 96.98
C GLU A 883 -52.57 29.02 95.78
N ASP A 884 -51.31 28.59 95.80
CA ASP A 884 -50.74 27.28 95.48
C ASP A 884 -50.67 26.73 94.05
N ASP A 885 -49.48 26.15 93.85
CA ASP A 885 -49.03 25.21 92.84
C ASP A 885 -50.13 24.38 92.16
N SER A 886 -50.02 24.21 90.84
CA SER A 886 -49.69 22.90 90.27
C SER A 886 -49.89 22.86 88.75
N THR A 887 -48.95 22.14 88.15
CA THR A 887 -49.04 21.29 86.96
C THR A 887 -50.36 21.24 86.17
N ASP A 888 -50.18 21.53 84.88
CA ASP A 888 -50.43 20.57 83.79
C ASP A 888 -51.88 20.45 83.26
N LEU A 889 -51.91 19.91 82.04
CA LEU A 889 -53.07 19.36 81.36
C LEU A 889 -54.00 20.36 80.64
N LEU A 890 -54.12 20.22 79.32
CA LEU A 890 -55.08 19.24 78.80
C LEU A 890 -55.00 19.08 77.27
N HIS A 891 -54.90 17.81 76.90
CA HIS A 891 -55.39 17.21 75.66
C HIS A 891 -56.85 17.62 75.34
N SER A 892 -57.23 17.63 74.07
CA SER A 892 -58.52 17.06 73.66
C SER A 892 -58.47 16.43 72.26
N ASN A 893 -59.19 15.32 72.17
CA ASN A 893 -59.41 14.42 71.04
C ASN A 893 -60.77 14.77 70.41
N GLY A 894 -60.98 14.53 69.10
CA GLY A 894 -62.35 14.41 68.54
C GLY A 894 -62.67 15.15 67.23
N THR A 895 -62.56 14.40 66.12
CA THR A 895 -63.51 14.28 64.98
C THR A 895 -64.13 15.50 64.25
N GLN A 896 -63.65 15.66 63.01
CA GLN A 896 -64.33 15.85 61.70
C GLN A 896 -65.49 16.85 61.50
N GLY A 897 -65.24 17.80 60.59
CA GLY A 897 -66.22 18.55 59.80
C GLY A 897 -65.55 19.39 58.70
N LEU A 898 -65.60 18.88 57.46
CA LEU A 898 -65.23 19.49 56.16
C LEU A 898 -66.03 20.80 55.89
N HIS A 899 -65.66 21.84 55.10
CA HIS A 899 -64.68 22.05 54.02
C HIS A 899 -64.59 23.57 53.65
N SER A 900 -63.42 23.99 53.13
CA SER A 900 -63.07 25.17 52.28
C SER A 900 -63.32 26.61 52.78
N SER A 901 -62.44 27.61 52.58
CA SER A 901 -61.51 27.80 51.47
C SER A 901 -60.30 28.71 51.81
N GLN A 902 -59.13 28.26 51.36
CA GLN A 902 -58.01 29.00 50.73
C GLN A 902 -57.65 30.43 51.16
N GLN A 903 -56.41 30.63 51.61
CA GLN A 903 -55.31 31.16 50.78
C GLN A 903 -54.00 31.29 51.59
N MET A 904 -52.87 30.98 50.94
CA MET A 904 -51.47 31.00 51.42
C MET A 904 -50.98 29.77 52.21
N GLU A 905 -50.65 28.68 51.50
CA GLU A 905 -49.48 27.81 51.80
C GLU A 905 -49.46 26.60 50.84
N VAL A 906 -49.11 26.81 49.57
CA VAL A 906 -48.83 25.70 48.65
C VAL A 906 -47.67 26.07 47.74
N GLN A 907 -46.45 25.92 48.26
CA GLN A 907 -45.25 25.80 47.40
C GLN A 907 -44.10 25.01 48.04
N GLY A 908 -44.03 24.91 49.38
CA GLY A 908 -42.94 24.17 50.05
C GLY A 908 -43.13 22.65 50.20
N VAL A 909 -44.34 22.10 50.06
CA VAL A 909 -44.62 20.67 50.35
C VAL A 909 -44.67 19.79 49.09
N ARG A 910 -44.61 20.39 47.89
CA ARG A 910 -44.67 19.64 46.62
C ARG A 910 -43.31 19.02 46.22
N GLN A 911 -42.19 19.66 46.55
CA GLN A 911 -40.84 19.17 46.19
C GLN A 911 -40.34 17.96 47.01
N ILE A 912 -40.90 17.70 48.20
CA ILE A 912 -40.47 16.56 49.03
C ILE A 912 -41.25 15.28 48.69
N LYS A 913 -42.47 15.40 48.13
CA LYS A 913 -43.26 14.24 47.69
C LYS A 913 -42.80 13.66 46.36
N GLU A 914 -42.20 14.44 45.46
CA GLU A 914 -41.63 13.90 44.21
C GLU A 914 -40.33 13.13 44.44
N PHE A 915 -39.57 13.43 45.50
CA PHE A 915 -38.36 12.67 45.84
C PHE A 915 -38.66 11.30 46.49
N LEU A 916 -39.88 11.08 47.00
CA LEU A 916 -40.31 9.84 47.67
C LEU A 916 -41.26 8.96 46.83
N LEU A 917 -41.72 9.44 45.66
CA LEU A 917 -42.62 8.71 44.76
C LEU A 917 -41.92 7.98 43.59
N VAL A 918 -40.63 7.68 43.70
CA VAL A 918 -39.94 6.74 42.78
C VAL A 918 -40.04 5.28 43.28
N LYS A 919 -40.51 5.04 44.50
CA LYS A 919 -40.52 3.70 45.12
C LYS A 919 -41.71 2.80 44.76
N ARG A 920 -42.55 3.16 43.79
CA ARG A 920 -43.74 2.36 43.39
C ARG A 920 -43.89 2.08 41.89
N SER A 921 -42.77 2.03 41.17
CA SER A 921 -42.72 1.53 39.78
C SER A 921 -41.50 0.62 39.51
N LEU A 922 -41.03 -0.13 40.51
CA LEU A 922 -39.91 -1.08 40.39
C LEU A 922 -40.25 -2.43 41.04
N SER A 923 -41.42 -2.96 40.68
CA SER A 923 -41.82 -4.34 41.01
C SER A 923 -42.64 -4.91 39.85
N ARG A 924 -41.99 -5.07 38.69
CA ARG A 924 -42.30 -6.02 37.60
C ARG A 924 -41.59 -5.54 36.35
N THR A 925 -40.42 -6.12 36.06
CA THR A 925 -39.95 -6.47 34.71
C THR A 925 -38.59 -7.15 34.86
N ASN A 926 -38.50 -8.38 34.38
CA ASN A 926 -37.26 -9.15 34.30
C ASN A 926 -36.31 -8.54 33.26
N GLY A 927 -35.03 -8.44 33.62
CA GLY A 927 -33.89 -8.46 32.70
C GLY A 927 -33.84 -7.37 31.62
N THR A 928 -33.39 -6.16 31.97
CA THR A 928 -32.75 -5.24 31.00
C THR A 928 -31.87 -4.22 31.72
N ILE A 929 -30.67 -3.96 31.18
CA ILE A 929 -29.68 -3.02 31.69
C ILE A 929 -30.22 -1.58 31.58
N ILE A 930 -30.24 -0.83 32.69
CA ILE A 930 -30.72 0.56 32.74
C ILE A 930 -29.56 1.50 32.38
N SER A 931 -29.72 2.20 31.26
CA SER A 931 -28.88 3.33 30.80
C SER A 931 -29.16 4.59 31.64
N TRP A 932 -28.12 5.21 32.21
CA TRP A 932 -28.18 6.44 33.01
C TRP A 932 -28.24 7.74 32.16
N SER A 933 -29.05 7.78 31.10
CA SER A 933 -29.09 8.94 30.17
C SER A 933 -30.12 10.03 30.51
N LEU A 934 -30.78 9.99 31.67
CA LEU A 934 -31.93 10.87 31.95
C LEU A 934 -31.80 11.73 33.23
N VAL A 935 -30.70 12.49 33.37
CA VAL A 935 -30.63 13.61 34.36
C VAL A 935 -30.00 14.89 33.76
N HIS A 936 -29.45 14.86 32.54
CA HIS A 936 -28.67 15.99 32.02
C HIS A 936 -29.49 17.06 31.26
N LYS A 937 -30.81 16.89 31.08
CA LYS A 937 -31.58 17.63 30.06
C LYS A 937 -32.51 18.75 30.54
N GLU A 938 -32.61 19.05 31.85
CA GLU A 938 -33.53 20.10 32.33
C GLU A 938 -32.88 21.30 33.04
N PHE A 939 -31.55 21.38 33.20
CA PHE A 939 -30.93 22.48 33.97
C PHE A 939 -30.11 23.52 33.20
N PHE A 940 -29.77 23.31 31.92
CA PHE A 940 -29.03 24.31 31.14
C PHE A 940 -29.56 24.37 29.70
N GLY A 941 -30.37 25.38 29.41
CA GLY A 941 -30.75 25.71 28.04
C GLY A 941 -29.51 26.10 27.22
N LEU A 942 -29.16 25.27 26.25
CA LEU A 942 -28.16 25.57 25.22
C LEU A 942 -28.75 25.18 23.86
N GLY A 943 -28.61 26.10 22.91
CA GLY A 943 -29.27 26.09 21.60
C GLY A 943 -28.77 25.02 20.62
N HIS A 944 -29.61 24.81 19.61
CA HIS A 944 -29.44 23.90 18.48
C HIS A 944 -28.10 24.05 17.75
N ASN A 945 -27.29 22.97 17.76
CA ASN A 945 -26.75 22.30 16.57
C ASN A 945 -25.56 21.41 16.98
N SER A 946 -25.79 20.11 17.10
CA SER A 946 -24.80 19.02 16.92
C SER A 946 -25.53 17.69 17.08
N VAL A 947 -25.67 16.96 15.98
CA VAL A 947 -26.18 15.58 15.95
C VAL A 947 -24.99 14.66 16.22
N LEU A 948 -25.03 13.87 17.30
CA LEU A 948 -24.07 12.79 17.55
C LEU A 948 -24.76 11.45 17.27
N VAL A 949 -24.32 10.80 16.20
CA VAL A 949 -24.64 9.42 15.85
C VAL A 949 -23.72 8.51 16.66
N PHE A 950 -24.27 7.57 17.43
CA PHE A 950 -23.52 6.47 18.03
C PHE A 950 -23.84 5.19 17.25
N GLU A 951 -22.86 4.70 16.48
CA GLU A 951 -22.88 3.37 15.88
C GLU A 951 -22.23 2.33 16.82
N ASN A 952 -22.77 1.11 16.74
CA ASN A 952 -22.48 -0.07 17.56
C ASN A 952 -21.01 -0.51 17.56
N LEU A 953 -20.48 -0.86 18.74
CA LEU A 953 -19.38 -1.82 18.88
C LEU A 953 -19.72 -2.82 19.99
N TYR A 954 -20.04 -4.03 19.57
CA TYR A 954 -20.16 -5.24 20.40
C TYR A 954 -18.76 -5.86 20.62
N THR A 955 -18.62 -6.61 21.73
CA THR A 955 -17.55 -7.56 22.11
C THR A 955 -16.30 -7.03 22.83
N ASN A 956 -16.32 -7.12 24.17
CA ASN A 956 -15.32 -7.86 24.96
C ASN A 956 -15.83 -8.06 26.40
N ARG A 957 -16.09 -9.32 26.77
CA ARG A 957 -16.49 -9.72 28.14
C ARG A 957 -15.23 -9.90 28.99
N LEU A 958 -15.08 -9.10 30.05
CA LEU A 958 -14.16 -9.41 31.15
C LEU A 958 -14.97 -10.09 32.28
N TYR A 959 -14.74 -11.38 32.51
CA TYR A 959 -15.27 -12.10 33.66
C TYR A 959 -14.34 -11.90 34.85
N LEU A 960 -14.82 -11.27 35.93
CA LEU A 960 -14.11 -11.24 37.21
C LEU A 960 -14.70 -12.33 38.12
N TYR A 961 -13.95 -13.43 38.29
CA TYR A 961 -14.22 -14.45 39.30
C TYR A 961 -13.66 -13.97 40.65
N ILE A 962 -14.49 -13.91 41.70
CA ILE A 962 -14.04 -13.76 43.08
C ILE A 962 -14.50 -15.01 43.85
N PRO A 963 -13.59 -15.82 44.43
CA PRO A 963 -13.94 -16.99 45.21
C PRO A 963 -14.44 -16.59 46.61
N LEU A 964 -15.62 -17.09 46.98
CA LEU A 964 -16.12 -17.06 48.36
C LEU A 964 -15.49 -18.20 49.15
N TYR A 965 -14.57 -17.89 50.06
CA TYR A 965 -14.22 -18.77 51.17
C TYR A 965 -15.03 -18.36 52.40
N THR A 966 -15.95 -19.23 52.79
CA THR A 966 -16.64 -19.22 54.09
C THR A 966 -15.79 -19.95 55.13
N GLY A 967 -15.55 -19.32 56.29
CA GLY A 967 -14.89 -19.95 57.43
C GLY A 967 -14.98 -19.07 58.69
N PHE A 968 -15.87 -19.49 59.59
CA PHE A 968 -16.28 -18.94 60.90
C PHE A 968 -17.25 -17.76 60.93
#